data_AF-A0A6P4E7D8-F1
#
_entry.id   AF-A0A6P4E7D8-F1
#
_cell.length_a   1.000
_cell.length_b   1.000
_cell.length_c   1.000
_cell.angle_alpha   90.00
_cell.angle_beta   90.00
_cell.angle_gamma   90.00
#
_symmetry.space_group_name_H-M   'P 1'
#
loop_
_entity.id
_entity.type
_entity.pdbx_description
1 polymer ?
#
loop_
_entity_poly.entity_id
_entity_poly.type
_entity_poly.pdbx_seq_one_letter_code
_entity_poly.pdbx_strand_id
1 'polypeptide(L)'
;MPDRFQVTKADEDTALDYNQDESASGKLLGDIHDETLDSGDIHRAEENQKSNIDPNLYLYDDDLETRPHISTFISSIANYENTIPAATDPDAKPAAPSARMGTLIGVFLPCIQNIFGVILFIRLTWVVGTAGAVCGFLIVLTCCCVTMLTAISMSAIATNGVVPAGGSYFMISRSLGPEFGGAVGMLFYTGTTLAAAMYIVGAVEIVLTYMAPWASIFGDFTKDADAMYNNFRVYGTLLLIFMGLIVFLGVKFVNKFATVALACVILSIIAVYVGIFDNIHGNEKLYMCVLGKRLLKDIPLDNCTKEDSFMRDIYCPDGKCDEYFLANNVTKVKGIKGLASGVFYDNIFPSFLEKGQFISYGKNAIDIENTDGQSYNQIMADITTSFTLLIGIFFPSVTGIMAGSNRSGDLADAQKSIPIGTICAILTTSTVYLSSVMFFAGTVDNLLLRDKFGQSIGGKLVVANIAWPNQWVILIGSFLSTLGAGLQSLTGAPRLLQAIARDEIIPFLAPFAKSSKRGEPTRALLLTIVICQCGILLGNVDLLAPLLSMFFLMCYGFVNLACAVQTLLRTPNWRPRFKFYHWSLSLIGLTLCISVMIMTSWYFALIAMGMAIIIYKYIEYRGAEKEWGDGIRGMALTAARYSLLRLEEGPPHTKNWRPQILVLSKLNDNLLPKYRKIFSFATQLKAGKGLTICVSVIKGDHTKITNKAVDAKSTLRKYMTDEKVKGFCDVLVSQQIGEGLSSVIQTIGLGGMKPNTVIIGWPYSWRQEGRNSWKTFIQTVRTVSACHMALMVPKGINFYPESNHKIGGNIDIWWIVHDGGLLMLLPFLLKQHRTWRNCKLRIFTVAQIEDNSIQMKKDLKTFLYHLRIEADVEVVEMNNSDISAYTYERTLMMEQRNQMLRALGLNKKENSKVVQTIMDFKETPSDNKLSLVQTIVDHHYDATKTASKVRFADPTIEDIHHDSQNDEKRNSIDLDGPENADTPETTSNKDESTEKADGDFKSSVKPDEFNVRRMHTAIKLNEVIVEKSQDAQLVIMNLPGPPREVRAERESNYMEFLEVLTEGLEKVLMVRGGGREVITIYS
;
A
#
# COMPACT_ATOMS: atom_id res chain seq x y z
N MET A 1 42.94 -2.68 -22.66
CA MET A 1 42.40 -2.71 -24.03
C MET A 1 41.24 -1.73 -24.07
N PRO A 2 41.43 -0.52 -24.62
CA PRO A 2 40.42 0.53 -24.67
C PRO A 2 39.75 0.59 -26.05
N ASP A 3 38.47 0.94 -26.08
CA ASP A 3 37.81 1.65 -27.19
C ASP A 3 36.40 2.06 -26.76
N ARG A 4 36.25 3.28 -26.21
CA ARG A 4 35.01 4.07 -26.29
C ARG A 4 35.20 5.48 -25.72
N PHE A 5 35.82 6.37 -26.47
CA PHE A 5 35.56 7.81 -26.43
C PHE A 5 35.89 8.39 -27.81
N GLN A 6 34.87 8.71 -28.60
CA GLN A 6 34.99 9.64 -29.72
C GLN A 6 33.88 10.67 -29.59
N VAL A 7 34.33 11.92 -29.46
CA VAL A 7 33.56 13.16 -29.46
C VAL A 7 33.53 13.66 -30.91
N THR A 8 32.36 13.86 -31.49
CA THR A 8 32.21 14.48 -32.81
C THR A 8 32.20 16.00 -32.69
N LYS A 9 33.06 16.63 -33.49
CA LYS A 9 33.25 18.08 -33.64
C LYS A 9 32.04 18.74 -34.31
N ALA A 10 31.79 19.99 -33.90
CA ALA A 10 30.97 20.95 -34.63
C ALA A 10 31.88 21.74 -35.57
N ASP A 11 31.44 21.96 -36.82
CA ASP A 11 32.07 22.87 -37.77
C ASP A 11 31.41 24.25 -37.68
N GLU A 12 32.28 25.27 -37.73
CA GLU A 12 32.03 26.71 -37.78
C GLU A 12 31.53 27.15 -39.15
N ASP A 13 30.76 28.25 -39.21
CA ASP A 13 31.00 29.32 -40.20
C ASP A 13 30.25 30.63 -39.86
N THR A 14 31.03 31.72 -39.73
CA THR A 14 30.74 33.15 -40.03
C THR A 14 29.66 33.92 -39.24
N ALA A 15 29.79 35.20 -38.83
CA ALA A 15 30.85 36.19 -38.80
C ALA A 15 30.42 37.37 -37.87
N LEU A 16 31.41 38.20 -37.51
CA LEU A 16 31.51 39.37 -36.61
C LEU A 16 30.51 40.54 -36.79
N ASP A 17 30.18 41.22 -35.67
CA ASP A 17 30.32 42.68 -35.41
C ASP A 17 29.71 43.04 -34.02
N TYR A 18 30.50 43.32 -32.96
CA TYR A 18 31.11 44.59 -32.49
C TYR A 18 30.18 45.64 -31.82
N ASN A 19 30.42 45.86 -30.50
CA ASN A 19 30.17 47.07 -29.66
C ASN A 19 28.72 47.56 -29.44
N GLN A 20 28.29 48.19 -28.34
CA GLN A 20 28.89 48.75 -27.11
C GLN A 20 27.73 49.10 -26.13
N ASP A 21 28.02 49.16 -24.81
CA ASP A 21 27.60 50.14 -23.77
C ASP A 21 26.21 50.83 -23.85
N GLU A 22 25.48 51.23 -22.81
CA GLU A 22 25.54 51.21 -21.35
C GLU A 22 24.16 51.74 -20.87
N SER A 23 23.77 51.35 -19.66
CA SER A 23 23.01 52.12 -18.66
C SER A 23 21.79 53.02 -19.02
N ALA A 24 20.68 52.66 -18.40
CA ALA A 24 19.92 53.45 -17.41
C ALA A 24 19.10 54.70 -17.79
N SER A 25 17.82 54.59 -17.38
CA SER A 25 17.01 55.60 -16.67
C SER A 25 16.10 56.52 -17.48
N GLY A 26 14.83 56.55 -17.07
CA GLY A 26 14.10 57.81 -16.93
C GLY A 26 12.80 57.98 -17.72
N LYS A 27 11.69 57.62 -17.06
CA LYS A 27 10.48 58.45 -16.80
C LYS A 27 9.76 59.23 -17.94
N LEU A 28 8.43 59.20 -17.78
CA LEU A 28 7.40 60.26 -17.97
C LEU A 28 6.52 60.25 -19.25
N LEU A 29 5.27 59.82 -19.01
CA LEU A 29 4.00 60.56 -19.11
C LEU A 29 3.54 61.29 -20.39
N GLY A 30 2.26 61.03 -20.72
CA GLY A 30 1.30 61.95 -21.35
C GLY A 30 1.39 62.01 -22.87
N ASP A 31 0.31 62.14 -23.65
CA ASP A 31 -1.08 62.47 -23.35
C ASP A 31 -1.83 62.51 -24.71
N ILE A 32 -3.15 62.27 -24.71
CA ILE A 32 -4.19 62.98 -25.52
C ILE A 32 -4.16 62.77 -27.06
N HIS A 33 -5.24 62.66 -27.84
CA HIS A 33 -6.69 62.41 -27.75
C HIS A 33 -7.18 62.61 -29.22
N ASP A 34 -8.29 61.97 -29.60
CA ASP A 34 -9.27 62.44 -30.60
C ASP A 34 -8.88 62.53 -32.11
N GLU A 35 -9.75 62.28 -33.09
CA GLU A 35 -11.11 61.74 -33.23
C GLU A 35 -11.41 61.71 -34.76
N THR A 36 -12.52 61.08 -35.17
CA THR A 36 -13.33 61.29 -36.40
C THR A 36 -13.18 60.37 -37.65
N LEU A 37 -14.24 59.54 -37.81
CA LEU A 37 -15.22 59.46 -38.92
C LEU A 37 -14.86 58.83 -40.29
N ASP A 38 -15.42 57.63 -40.50
CA ASP A 38 -16.57 57.31 -41.40
C ASP A 38 -16.36 56.49 -42.69
N SER A 39 -17.21 55.46 -42.78
CA SER A 39 -17.81 54.77 -43.96
C SER A 39 -16.96 53.94 -44.94
N GLY A 40 -17.43 52.71 -45.22
CA GLY A 40 -17.14 51.99 -46.48
C GLY A 40 -16.98 50.47 -46.38
N ASP A 41 -17.98 49.73 -46.88
CA ASP A 41 -18.16 48.28 -46.85
C ASP A 41 -17.16 47.42 -47.67
N ILE A 42 -16.81 46.26 -47.08
CA ILE A 42 -16.73 44.90 -47.65
C ILE A 42 -15.78 44.66 -48.86
N HIS A 43 -14.65 43.96 -48.61
CA HIS A 43 -14.36 42.62 -49.17
C HIS A 43 -13.00 42.05 -48.70
N ARG A 44 -13.06 40.85 -48.08
CA ARG A 44 -12.07 39.75 -48.05
C ARG A 44 -10.56 40.07 -48.08
N ALA A 45 -9.91 39.79 -46.94
CA ALA A 45 -8.76 38.88 -46.75
C ALA A 45 -7.92 39.40 -45.60
N GLU A 46 -7.69 38.61 -44.55
CA GLU A 46 -6.46 38.71 -43.75
C GLU A 46 -6.29 37.50 -42.81
N GLU A 47 -5.33 36.67 -43.19
CA GLU A 47 -4.50 35.88 -42.28
C GLU A 47 -3.63 36.83 -41.44
N ASN A 48 -3.27 36.35 -40.23
CA ASN A 48 -2.08 36.74 -39.48
C ASN A 48 -2.00 38.18 -38.94
N GLN A 49 -2.54 38.39 -37.73
CA GLN A 49 -1.79 38.93 -36.59
C GLN A 49 -2.73 39.14 -35.39
N LYS A 50 -2.52 38.38 -34.31
CA LYS A 50 -2.62 38.94 -32.95
C LYS A 50 -1.72 38.14 -32.01
N SER A 51 -0.60 38.79 -31.74
CA SER A 51 0.46 38.49 -30.80
C SER A 51 -0.01 38.52 -29.34
N ASN A 52 0.65 37.68 -28.53
CA ASN A 52 1.08 37.87 -27.15
C ASN A 52 0.12 38.63 -26.21
N ILE A 53 -0.58 37.85 -25.38
CA ILE A 53 -1.12 38.29 -24.09
C ILE A 53 -0.47 37.43 -23.00
N ASP A 54 -0.01 38.09 -21.93
CA ASP A 54 0.81 37.57 -20.84
C ASP A 54 0.23 36.35 -20.08
N PRO A 55 1.08 35.48 -19.48
CA PRO A 55 0.68 34.25 -18.83
C PRO A 55 0.49 34.44 -17.31
N ASN A 56 -0.37 35.35 -16.86
CA ASN A 56 -0.56 35.59 -15.42
C ASN A 56 -1.99 35.98 -14.97
N LEU A 57 -3.02 35.50 -15.66
CA LEU A 57 -4.40 35.70 -15.21
C LEU A 57 -5.29 34.47 -15.44
N TYR A 58 -5.00 33.36 -14.76
CA TYR A 58 -5.83 32.14 -14.74
C TYR A 58 -6.54 31.98 -13.39
N LEU A 59 -7.46 32.88 -13.05
CA LEU A 59 -8.26 32.69 -11.83
C LEU A 59 -9.77 33.02 -11.93
N TYR A 60 -10.30 33.41 -13.09
CA TYR A 60 -11.75 33.73 -13.22
C TYR A 60 -12.37 33.40 -14.59
N ASP A 61 -12.00 32.30 -15.22
CA ASP A 61 -12.67 31.82 -16.46
C ASP A 61 -13.55 30.57 -16.26
N ASP A 62 -13.72 30.08 -15.03
CA ASP A 62 -14.45 28.82 -14.77
C ASP A 62 -16.00 28.90 -14.76
N ASP A 63 -16.62 30.07 -15.04
CA ASP A 63 -18.07 30.26 -14.81
C ASP A 63 -18.93 30.65 -16.03
N LEU A 64 -18.46 30.53 -17.28
CA LEU A 64 -19.25 30.96 -18.47
C LEU A 64 -19.60 29.92 -19.54
N GLU A 65 -19.36 28.62 -19.32
CA GLU A 65 -19.80 27.56 -20.26
C GLU A 65 -20.82 26.57 -19.69
N THR A 66 -21.94 27.06 -19.15
CA THR A 66 -23.07 26.19 -18.77
C THR A 66 -24.21 26.22 -19.78
N ARG A 67 -23.96 25.86 -21.06
CA ARG A 67 -24.97 25.26 -21.97
C ARG A 67 -24.27 24.46 -23.09
N PRO A 68 -24.33 23.12 -23.13
CA PRO A 68 -23.91 22.40 -24.32
C PRO A 68 -24.96 22.57 -25.42
N HIS A 69 -24.60 23.23 -26.53
CA HIS A 69 -25.39 23.14 -27.75
C HIS A 69 -25.40 21.67 -28.24
N ILE A 70 -26.51 21.22 -28.80
CA ILE A 70 -26.67 19.86 -29.36
C ILE A 70 -25.55 19.55 -30.38
N SER A 71 -25.01 20.56 -31.05
CA SER A 71 -23.87 20.45 -31.96
C SER A 71 -22.56 20.04 -31.29
N THR A 72 -22.23 20.53 -30.09
CA THR A 72 -21.03 20.10 -29.34
C THR A 72 -21.20 18.68 -28.80
N PHE A 73 -22.42 18.29 -28.40
CA PHE A 73 -22.72 16.92 -28.01
C PHE A 73 -22.54 15.94 -29.19
N ILE A 74 -23.10 16.26 -30.36
CA ILE A 74 -22.97 15.45 -31.59
C ILE A 74 -21.51 15.41 -32.07
N SER A 75 -20.78 16.52 -32.02
CA SER A 75 -19.35 16.57 -32.36
C SER A 75 -18.50 15.70 -31.43
N SER A 76 -18.82 15.66 -30.12
CA SER A 76 -18.14 14.79 -29.17
C SER A 76 -18.47 13.30 -29.37
N ILE A 77 -19.68 12.98 -29.84
CA ILE A 77 -20.06 11.61 -30.24
C ILE A 77 -19.32 11.18 -31.52
N ALA A 78 -19.09 12.10 -32.45
CA ALA A 78 -18.33 11.83 -33.67
C ALA A 78 -16.85 11.47 -33.39
N ASN A 79 -16.29 11.97 -32.28
CA ASN A 79 -14.94 11.68 -31.79
C ASN A 79 -14.90 10.58 -30.72
N TYR A 80 -15.93 9.73 -30.61
CA TYR A 80 -15.94 8.60 -29.68
C TYR A 80 -14.93 7.52 -30.08
N GLU A 81 -13.96 7.21 -29.21
CA GLU A 81 -12.91 6.21 -29.47
C GLU A 81 -12.84 5.11 -28.39
N ASN A 82 -13.49 3.95 -28.56
CA ASN A 82 -13.58 2.93 -27.49
C ASN A 82 -12.31 2.08 -27.25
N THR A 83 -11.24 2.32 -28.00
CA THR A 83 -10.01 1.53 -27.85
C THR A 83 -9.04 2.08 -26.81
N ILE A 84 -8.24 1.21 -26.20
CA ILE A 84 -7.11 1.58 -25.31
C ILE A 84 -6.17 2.52 -26.09
N PRO A 85 -5.77 3.68 -25.58
CA PRO A 85 -4.86 4.59 -26.30
C PRO A 85 -3.53 3.88 -26.60
N ALA A 86 -2.91 4.24 -27.72
CA ALA A 86 -1.59 3.73 -28.04
C ALA A 86 -0.60 4.23 -26.98
N ALA A 87 0.28 3.35 -26.50
CA ALA A 87 1.38 3.79 -25.65
C ALA A 87 2.25 4.75 -26.47
N THR A 88 2.33 6.02 -26.07
CA THR A 88 3.22 7.02 -26.68
C THR A 88 4.65 6.81 -26.15
N ASP A 89 5.64 7.18 -26.97
CA ASP A 89 7.05 7.20 -26.52
C ASP A 89 7.22 8.30 -25.46
N PRO A 90 7.97 8.07 -24.36
CA PRO A 90 8.29 9.13 -23.41
C PRO A 90 9.08 10.29 -24.04
N ASP A 91 9.74 10.04 -25.19
CA ASP A 91 10.52 11.04 -25.95
C ASP A 91 9.73 11.70 -27.09
N ALA A 92 8.44 11.39 -27.28
CA ALA A 92 7.63 12.00 -28.33
C ALA A 92 7.18 13.42 -27.93
N LYS A 93 7.25 14.37 -28.87
CA LYS A 93 6.71 15.74 -28.68
C LYS A 93 5.25 15.65 -28.19
N PRO A 94 4.83 16.50 -27.23
CA PRO A 94 3.45 16.50 -26.74
C PRO A 94 2.50 16.69 -27.93
N ALA A 95 1.59 15.74 -28.13
CA ALA A 95 0.50 15.92 -29.08
C ALA A 95 -0.37 17.10 -28.63
N ALA A 96 -0.89 17.87 -29.58
CA ALA A 96 -1.85 18.94 -29.32
C ALA A 96 -2.99 18.44 -28.41
N PRO A 97 -3.53 19.28 -27.50
CA PRO A 97 -4.53 18.85 -26.54
C PRO A 97 -5.74 18.24 -27.27
N SER A 98 -5.94 16.93 -27.13
CA SER A 98 -7.16 16.26 -27.55
C SER A 98 -8.33 16.81 -26.72
N ALA A 99 -9.51 16.90 -27.32
CA ALA A 99 -10.71 17.38 -26.64
C ALA A 99 -10.96 16.54 -25.37
N ARG A 100 -10.87 17.18 -24.19
CA ARG A 100 -11.01 16.51 -22.89
C ARG A 100 -12.41 15.91 -22.76
N MET A 101 -12.50 14.60 -22.58
CA MET A 101 -13.77 13.87 -22.47
C MET A 101 -14.36 13.97 -21.06
N GLY A 102 -15.69 14.09 -20.98
CA GLY A 102 -16.44 14.01 -19.71
C GLY A 102 -16.79 12.58 -19.28
N THR A 103 -17.34 12.43 -18.07
CA THR A 103 -17.65 11.12 -17.44
C THR A 103 -18.55 10.21 -18.29
N LEU A 104 -19.58 10.76 -18.93
CA LEU A 104 -20.56 9.98 -19.69
C LEU A 104 -19.91 9.31 -20.91
N ILE A 105 -19.27 10.11 -21.76
CA ILE A 105 -18.69 9.66 -23.04
C ILE A 105 -17.36 8.95 -22.81
N GLY A 106 -16.56 9.42 -21.84
CA GLY A 106 -15.21 8.93 -21.57
C GLY A 106 -15.15 7.65 -20.74
N VAL A 107 -16.12 7.40 -19.86
CA VAL A 107 -16.09 6.25 -18.91
C VAL A 107 -17.35 5.41 -18.98
N PHE A 108 -18.53 6.01 -18.81
CA PHE A 108 -19.79 5.28 -18.68
C PHE A 108 -20.19 4.50 -19.94
N LEU A 109 -20.25 5.15 -21.11
CA LEU A 109 -20.60 4.48 -22.38
C LEU A 109 -19.59 3.38 -22.77
N PRO A 110 -18.26 3.60 -22.69
CA PRO A 110 -17.27 2.54 -22.89
C PRO A 110 -17.45 1.34 -21.96
N CYS A 111 -17.77 1.58 -20.69
CA CYS A 111 -17.99 0.53 -19.70
C CYS A 111 -19.25 -0.28 -20.04
N ILE A 112 -20.37 0.39 -20.35
CA ILE A 112 -21.61 -0.28 -20.77
C ILE A 112 -21.41 -1.12 -22.03
N GLN A 113 -20.69 -0.58 -23.02
CA GLN A 113 -20.47 -1.28 -24.29
C GLN A 113 -19.69 -2.60 -24.11
N ASN A 114 -18.75 -2.64 -23.16
CA ASN A 114 -17.96 -3.85 -22.91
C ASN A 114 -18.66 -4.86 -21.98
N ILE A 115 -19.56 -4.39 -21.12
CA ILE A 115 -20.33 -5.27 -20.23
C ILE A 115 -21.44 -5.96 -21.04
N PHE A 116 -22.18 -5.24 -21.88
CA PHE A 116 -23.21 -5.85 -22.71
C PHE A 116 -22.59 -6.71 -23.82
N GLY A 117 -22.72 -8.02 -23.67
CA GLY A 117 -22.16 -8.99 -24.61
C GLY A 117 -23.19 -10.00 -25.12
N VAL A 118 -22.66 -11.02 -25.81
CA VAL A 118 -23.43 -12.09 -26.46
C VAL A 118 -24.36 -12.85 -25.50
N ILE A 119 -23.96 -13.01 -24.24
CA ILE A 119 -24.65 -13.84 -23.24
C ILE A 119 -26.04 -13.30 -22.92
N LEU A 120 -26.23 -11.97 -22.95
CA LEU A 120 -27.52 -11.34 -22.71
C LEU A 120 -28.60 -11.85 -23.68
N PHE A 121 -28.26 -11.97 -24.96
CA PHE A 121 -29.23 -12.31 -26.02
C PHE A 121 -29.32 -13.82 -26.27
N ILE A 122 -28.21 -14.54 -26.18
CA ILE A 122 -28.17 -15.97 -26.57
C ILE A 122 -28.40 -16.91 -25.38
N ARG A 123 -27.82 -16.61 -24.21
CA ARG A 123 -27.74 -17.58 -23.11
C ARG A 123 -28.59 -17.22 -21.89
N LEU A 124 -28.97 -15.95 -21.70
CA LEU A 124 -29.72 -15.53 -20.51
C LEU A 124 -31.07 -16.26 -20.38
N THR A 125 -31.84 -16.42 -21.45
CA THR A 125 -33.10 -17.18 -21.43
C THR A 125 -32.89 -18.64 -21.02
N TRP A 126 -31.82 -19.27 -21.52
CA TRP A 126 -31.46 -20.64 -21.19
C TRP A 126 -30.99 -20.80 -19.74
N VAL A 127 -30.22 -19.85 -19.22
CA VAL A 127 -29.84 -19.80 -17.79
C VAL A 127 -31.08 -19.69 -16.91
N VAL A 128 -32.05 -18.85 -17.28
CA VAL A 128 -33.32 -18.69 -16.55
C VAL A 128 -34.19 -19.95 -16.65
N GLY A 129 -34.26 -20.61 -17.80
CA GLY A 129 -35.05 -21.83 -17.98
C GLY A 129 -34.51 -23.03 -17.18
N THR A 130 -33.19 -23.14 -17.06
CA THR A 130 -32.53 -24.26 -16.37
C THR A 130 -32.43 -24.02 -14.86
N ALA A 131 -32.02 -22.83 -14.43
CA ALA A 131 -31.91 -22.48 -13.01
C ALA A 131 -33.26 -22.11 -12.37
N GLY A 132 -34.25 -21.70 -13.17
CA GLY A 132 -35.47 -21.08 -12.65
C GLY A 132 -35.23 -19.63 -12.21
N ALA A 133 -36.31 -18.93 -11.87
CA ALA A 133 -36.29 -17.50 -11.57
C ALA A 133 -35.43 -17.16 -10.33
N VAL A 134 -35.57 -17.93 -9.24
CA VAL A 134 -34.89 -17.63 -7.97
C VAL A 134 -33.39 -17.92 -8.05
N CYS A 135 -33.01 -19.12 -8.48
CA CYS A 135 -31.58 -19.44 -8.61
C CYS A 135 -30.94 -18.62 -9.73
N GLY A 136 -31.64 -18.36 -10.84
CA GLY A 136 -31.17 -17.44 -11.89
C GLY A 136 -30.89 -16.04 -11.34
N PHE A 137 -31.79 -15.48 -10.52
CA PHE A 137 -31.58 -14.19 -9.87
C PHE A 137 -30.36 -14.19 -8.96
N LEU A 138 -30.16 -15.25 -8.16
CA LEU A 138 -28.99 -15.39 -7.28
C LEU A 138 -27.67 -15.51 -8.06
N ILE A 139 -27.66 -16.21 -9.20
CA ILE A 139 -26.49 -16.31 -10.08
C ILE A 139 -26.08 -14.92 -10.55
N VAL A 140 -27.04 -14.16 -11.09
CA VAL A 140 -26.78 -12.80 -11.58
C VAL A 140 -26.33 -11.88 -10.45
N LEU A 141 -27.04 -11.89 -9.31
CA LEU A 141 -26.72 -11.06 -8.16
C LEU A 141 -25.31 -11.32 -7.64
N THR A 142 -24.91 -12.59 -7.50
CA THR A 142 -23.56 -12.97 -7.03
C THR A 142 -22.48 -12.44 -7.96
N CYS A 143 -22.66 -12.58 -9.27
CA CYS A 143 -21.71 -12.07 -10.27
C CYS A 143 -21.61 -10.55 -10.23
N CYS A 144 -22.74 -9.84 -10.13
CA CYS A 144 -22.78 -8.38 -10.03
C CYS A 144 -22.15 -7.85 -8.73
N CYS A 145 -22.30 -8.56 -7.60
CA CYS A 145 -21.64 -8.21 -6.35
C CYS A 145 -20.11 -8.29 -6.45
N VAL A 146 -19.57 -9.32 -7.11
CA VAL A 146 -18.12 -9.48 -7.35
C VAL A 146 -17.57 -8.28 -8.12
N THR A 147 -18.24 -7.88 -9.20
CA THR A 147 -17.79 -6.76 -10.03
C THR A 147 -17.97 -5.41 -9.34
N MET A 148 -19.03 -5.24 -8.56
CA MET A 148 -19.26 -4.02 -7.77
C MET A 148 -18.16 -3.79 -6.72
N LEU A 149 -17.82 -4.82 -5.95
CA LEU A 149 -16.75 -4.72 -4.95
C LEU A 149 -15.40 -4.44 -5.60
N THR A 150 -15.12 -5.06 -6.74
CA THR A 150 -13.90 -4.82 -7.52
C THR A 150 -13.88 -3.40 -8.09
N ALA A 151 -15.02 -2.84 -8.49
CA ALA A 151 -15.11 -1.46 -8.96
C ALA A 151 -14.83 -0.43 -7.84
N ILE A 152 -15.22 -0.72 -6.60
CA ILE A 152 -14.85 0.09 -5.43
C ILE A 152 -13.33 0.07 -5.23
N SER A 153 -12.69 -1.10 -5.33
CA SER A 153 -11.23 -1.23 -5.23
C SER A 153 -10.51 -0.52 -6.38
N MET A 154 -11.00 -0.64 -7.61
CA MET A 154 -10.52 0.13 -8.78
C MET A 154 -10.67 1.65 -8.57
N SER A 155 -11.77 2.10 -7.96
CA SER A 155 -12.00 3.52 -7.66
C SER A 155 -11.00 4.04 -6.61
N ALA A 156 -10.61 3.19 -5.65
CA ALA A 156 -9.56 3.53 -4.70
C ALA A 156 -8.20 3.69 -5.39
N ILE A 157 -7.87 2.82 -6.36
CA ILE A 157 -6.66 2.93 -7.18
C ILE A 157 -6.69 4.23 -8.01
N ALA A 158 -7.80 4.52 -8.68
CA ALA A 158 -7.95 5.70 -9.52
C ALA A 158 -7.89 7.04 -8.74
N THR A 159 -8.16 7.01 -7.43
CA THR A 159 -8.08 8.20 -6.56
C THR A 159 -6.77 8.27 -5.76
N ASN A 160 -5.88 7.29 -5.94
CA ASN A 160 -4.55 7.26 -5.33
C ASN A 160 -3.53 7.94 -6.24
N GLY A 161 -2.99 9.08 -5.82
CA GLY A 161 -2.00 9.83 -6.59
C GLY A 161 -2.54 10.44 -7.88
N VAL A 162 -1.64 10.85 -8.78
CA VAL A 162 -1.98 11.37 -10.11
C VAL A 162 -2.27 10.21 -11.03
N VAL A 163 -3.41 10.24 -11.73
CA VAL A 163 -3.77 9.17 -12.69
C VAL A 163 -2.92 9.34 -13.94
N PRO A 164 -2.04 8.38 -14.28
CA PRO A 164 -1.23 8.50 -15.47
C PRO A 164 -2.08 8.31 -16.73
N ALA A 165 -1.71 9.03 -17.79
CA ALA A 165 -2.20 8.75 -19.14
C ALA A 165 -1.63 7.40 -19.61
N GLY A 166 -2.51 6.47 -20.03
CA GLY A 166 -2.07 5.14 -20.50
C GLY A 166 -3.08 4.00 -20.29
N GLY A 167 -4.18 4.25 -19.59
CA GLY A 167 -5.23 3.25 -19.39
C GLY A 167 -5.10 2.42 -18.12
N SER A 168 -5.87 1.34 -18.03
CA SER A 168 -6.03 0.50 -16.83
C SER A 168 -4.71 -0.07 -16.31
N TYR A 169 -3.84 -0.57 -17.20
CA TYR A 169 -2.55 -1.15 -16.81
C TYR A 169 -1.61 -0.16 -16.14
N PHE A 170 -1.40 1.02 -16.74
CA PHE A 170 -0.52 2.04 -16.16
C PHE A 170 -1.06 2.60 -14.84
N MET A 171 -2.39 2.74 -14.75
CA MET A 171 -3.03 3.14 -13.50
C MET A 171 -2.76 2.12 -12.38
N ILE A 172 -2.84 0.82 -12.67
CA ILE A 172 -2.59 -0.26 -11.71
C ILE A 172 -1.09 -0.36 -11.39
N SER A 173 -0.21 -0.39 -12.39
CA SER A 173 1.23 -0.60 -12.19
C SER A 173 1.91 0.54 -11.44
N ARG A 174 1.46 1.79 -11.63
CA ARG A 174 2.03 2.96 -10.94
C ARG A 174 1.49 3.13 -9.53
N SER A 175 0.22 2.79 -9.28
CA SER A 175 -0.35 2.90 -7.94
C SER A 175 -0.03 1.70 -7.04
N LEU A 176 0.00 0.49 -7.60
CA LEU A 176 0.22 -0.74 -6.81
C LEU A 176 1.67 -1.26 -6.84
N GLY A 177 2.48 -0.81 -7.79
CA GLY A 177 3.82 -1.34 -8.05
C GLY A 177 3.88 -2.21 -9.31
N PRO A 178 5.06 -2.34 -9.92
CA PRO A 178 5.25 -3.08 -11.17
C PRO A 178 4.97 -4.59 -11.03
N GLU A 179 5.12 -5.16 -9.82
CA GLU A 179 4.91 -6.59 -9.57
C GLU A 179 3.43 -6.95 -9.69
N PHE A 180 2.56 -6.18 -9.02
CA PHE A 180 1.12 -6.34 -9.12
C PHE A 180 0.61 -5.93 -10.50
N GLY A 181 1.10 -4.81 -11.05
CA GLY A 181 0.72 -4.33 -12.38
C GLY A 181 1.01 -5.34 -13.49
N GLY A 182 2.20 -5.93 -13.50
CA GLY A 182 2.61 -6.93 -14.48
C GLY A 182 1.79 -8.23 -14.40
N ALA A 183 1.60 -8.77 -13.19
CA ALA A 183 0.82 -9.99 -13.00
C ALA A 183 -0.66 -9.80 -13.39
N VAL A 184 -1.29 -8.71 -12.92
CA VAL A 184 -2.68 -8.37 -13.27
C VAL A 184 -2.81 -8.09 -14.78
N GLY A 185 -1.86 -7.37 -15.37
CA GLY A 185 -1.82 -7.07 -16.80
C GLY A 185 -1.74 -8.33 -17.68
N MET A 186 -0.91 -9.30 -17.32
CA MET A 186 -0.78 -10.56 -18.07
C MET A 186 -2.05 -11.43 -17.99
N LEU A 187 -2.70 -11.48 -16.83
CA LEU A 187 -3.98 -12.17 -16.65
C LEU A 187 -5.10 -11.47 -17.46
N PHE A 188 -5.13 -10.14 -17.43
CA PHE A 188 -6.09 -9.34 -18.17
C PHE A 188 -5.87 -9.46 -19.69
N TYR A 189 -4.62 -9.53 -20.17
CA TYR A 189 -4.28 -9.81 -21.57
C TYR A 189 -4.82 -11.16 -22.05
N THR A 190 -4.59 -12.21 -21.26
CA THR A 190 -5.03 -13.56 -21.61
C THR A 190 -6.55 -13.64 -21.61
N GLY A 191 -7.22 -13.06 -20.60
CA GLY A 191 -8.67 -13.00 -20.51
C GLY A 191 -9.33 -12.23 -21.67
N THR A 192 -8.79 -11.06 -22.03
CA THR A 192 -9.30 -10.26 -23.17
C THR A 192 -9.08 -10.94 -24.52
N THR A 193 -7.98 -11.68 -24.69
CA THR A 193 -7.73 -12.45 -25.92
C THR A 193 -8.72 -13.61 -26.07
N LEU A 194 -9.00 -14.34 -25.00
CA LEU A 194 -10.02 -15.40 -25.00
C LEU A 194 -11.45 -14.82 -25.15
N ALA A 195 -11.68 -13.60 -24.67
CA ALA A 195 -12.95 -12.90 -24.87
C ALA A 195 -13.20 -12.62 -26.36
N ALA A 196 -12.17 -12.20 -27.09
CA ALA A 196 -12.26 -12.03 -28.54
C ALA A 196 -12.69 -13.33 -29.24
N ALA A 197 -12.12 -14.47 -28.85
CA ALA A 197 -12.51 -15.78 -29.39
C ALA A 197 -13.98 -16.11 -29.07
N MET A 198 -14.43 -15.86 -27.83
CA MET A 198 -15.81 -16.09 -27.41
C MET A 198 -16.80 -15.25 -28.22
N TYR A 199 -16.51 -13.97 -28.43
CA TYR A 199 -17.38 -13.08 -29.21
C TYR A 199 -17.43 -13.47 -30.69
N ILE A 200 -16.30 -13.90 -31.27
CA ILE A 200 -16.23 -14.36 -32.67
C ILE A 200 -17.05 -15.65 -32.86
N VAL A 201 -16.88 -16.64 -31.98
CA VAL A 201 -17.67 -17.88 -32.04
C VAL A 201 -19.15 -17.58 -31.83
N GLY A 202 -19.49 -16.68 -30.89
CA GLY A 202 -20.86 -16.23 -30.67
C GLY A 202 -21.48 -15.51 -31.89
N ALA A 203 -20.72 -14.69 -32.60
CA ALA A 203 -21.18 -14.05 -33.84
C ALA A 203 -21.46 -15.09 -34.94
N VAL A 204 -20.59 -16.10 -35.07
CA VAL A 204 -20.77 -17.21 -36.01
C VAL A 204 -21.98 -18.06 -35.66
N GLU A 205 -22.22 -18.33 -34.37
CA GLU A 205 -23.42 -19.01 -33.88
C GLU A 205 -24.69 -18.25 -34.28
N ILE A 206 -24.71 -16.91 -34.16
CA ILE A 206 -25.87 -16.11 -34.56
C ILE A 206 -26.13 -16.23 -36.07
N VAL A 207 -25.07 -16.11 -36.88
CA VAL A 207 -25.18 -16.13 -38.34
C VAL A 207 -25.65 -17.49 -38.84
N LEU A 208 -25.00 -18.58 -38.42
CA LEU A 208 -25.29 -19.91 -38.94
C LEU A 208 -26.58 -20.49 -38.39
N THR A 209 -26.91 -20.25 -37.12
CA THR A 209 -28.12 -20.83 -36.52
C THR A 209 -29.37 -20.03 -36.87
N TYR A 210 -29.30 -18.69 -36.90
CA TYR A 210 -30.52 -17.85 -36.95
C TYR A 210 -30.67 -17.01 -38.22
N MET A 211 -29.59 -16.68 -38.95
CA MET A 211 -29.68 -15.80 -40.14
C MET A 211 -29.58 -16.56 -41.46
N ALA A 212 -28.61 -17.45 -41.58
CA ALA A 212 -28.29 -18.17 -42.81
C ALA A 212 -28.01 -19.66 -42.56
N PRO A 213 -29.04 -20.45 -42.16
CA PRO A 213 -28.90 -21.88 -41.90
C PRO A 213 -28.61 -22.73 -43.15
N TRP A 214 -28.79 -22.16 -44.35
CA TRP A 214 -28.44 -22.83 -45.62
C TRP A 214 -26.93 -22.79 -45.92
N ALA A 215 -26.13 -22.04 -45.16
CA ALA A 215 -24.70 -21.87 -45.38
C ALA A 215 -23.82 -22.94 -44.69
N SER A 216 -24.35 -24.12 -44.33
CA SER A 216 -23.54 -25.23 -43.81
C SER A 216 -22.57 -25.80 -44.84
N ILE A 217 -21.34 -26.05 -44.42
CA ILE A 217 -20.34 -26.73 -45.26
C ILE A 217 -20.30 -28.24 -44.95
N PHE A 218 -20.44 -28.62 -43.68
CA PHE A 218 -20.26 -30.02 -43.21
C PHE A 218 -21.56 -30.80 -42.92
N GLY A 219 -22.65 -30.53 -43.64
CA GLY A 219 -23.93 -31.24 -43.49
C GLY A 219 -25.00 -30.47 -42.69
N ASP A 220 -26.14 -31.12 -42.43
CA ASP A 220 -27.32 -30.52 -41.80
C ASP A 220 -27.12 -30.33 -40.27
N PHE A 221 -27.15 -29.07 -39.81
CA PHE A 221 -26.90 -28.67 -38.42
C PHE A 221 -27.85 -29.30 -37.41
N THR A 222 -29.02 -29.73 -37.87
CA THR A 222 -30.08 -30.26 -37.01
C THR A 222 -29.82 -31.72 -36.61
N LYS A 223 -28.99 -32.47 -37.33
CA LYS A 223 -28.83 -33.92 -37.11
C LYS A 223 -27.58 -34.29 -36.32
N ASP A 224 -26.47 -33.59 -36.51
CA ASP A 224 -25.18 -33.92 -35.89
C ASP A 224 -24.51 -32.73 -35.18
N ALA A 225 -24.26 -32.88 -33.87
CA ALA A 225 -23.60 -31.85 -33.04
C ALA A 225 -22.14 -31.59 -33.47
N ASP A 226 -21.41 -32.64 -33.90
CA ASP A 226 -20.01 -32.53 -34.32
C ASP A 226 -19.87 -31.76 -35.65
N ALA A 227 -20.84 -31.91 -36.56
CA ALA A 227 -20.91 -31.15 -37.79
C ALA A 227 -21.10 -29.64 -37.50
N MET A 228 -21.95 -29.30 -36.52
CA MET A 228 -22.18 -27.92 -36.10
C MET A 228 -20.89 -27.26 -35.58
N TYR A 229 -20.15 -27.92 -34.68
CA TYR A 229 -18.91 -27.35 -34.14
C TYR A 229 -17.81 -27.20 -35.18
N ASN A 230 -17.71 -28.11 -36.16
CA ASN A 230 -16.74 -27.98 -37.26
C ASN A 230 -17.05 -26.77 -38.16
N ASN A 231 -18.34 -26.49 -38.42
CA ASN A 231 -18.73 -25.27 -39.12
C ASN A 231 -18.34 -24.01 -38.32
N PHE A 232 -18.56 -24.01 -36.99
CA PHE A 232 -18.16 -22.87 -36.13
C PHE A 232 -16.65 -22.61 -36.17
N ARG A 233 -15.82 -23.66 -36.22
CA ARG A 233 -14.36 -23.54 -36.32
C ARG A 233 -13.92 -22.89 -37.63
N VAL A 234 -14.47 -23.32 -38.76
CA VAL A 234 -14.08 -22.81 -40.09
C VAL A 234 -14.53 -21.35 -40.26
N TYR A 235 -15.81 -21.05 -40.02
CA TYR A 235 -16.33 -19.69 -40.12
C TYR A 235 -15.71 -18.75 -39.08
N GLY A 236 -15.44 -19.24 -37.86
CA GLY A 236 -14.74 -18.48 -36.84
C GLY A 236 -13.30 -18.11 -37.25
N THR A 237 -12.58 -19.03 -37.86
CA THR A 237 -11.22 -18.78 -38.37
C THR A 237 -11.23 -17.75 -39.50
N LEU A 238 -12.18 -17.84 -40.43
CA LEU A 238 -12.34 -16.86 -41.51
C LEU A 238 -12.68 -15.47 -40.96
N LEU A 239 -13.60 -15.40 -39.99
CA LEU A 239 -14.01 -14.15 -39.36
C LEU A 239 -12.84 -13.53 -38.55
N LEU A 240 -12.04 -14.34 -37.85
CA LEU A 240 -10.84 -13.87 -37.14
C LEU A 240 -9.82 -13.26 -38.09
N ILE A 241 -9.53 -13.91 -39.23
CA ILE A 241 -8.58 -13.36 -40.22
C ILE A 241 -9.09 -12.04 -40.76
N PHE A 242 -10.39 -11.94 -41.08
CA PHE A 242 -11.01 -10.72 -41.56
C PHE A 242 -10.95 -9.58 -40.52
N MET A 243 -11.32 -9.86 -39.27
CA MET A 243 -11.23 -8.88 -38.18
C MET A 243 -9.78 -8.48 -37.88
N GLY A 244 -8.84 -9.43 -37.92
CA GLY A 244 -7.41 -9.17 -37.75
C GLY A 244 -6.86 -8.24 -38.83
N LEU A 245 -7.29 -8.40 -40.08
CA LEU A 245 -6.95 -7.49 -41.19
C LEU A 245 -7.51 -6.08 -40.97
N ILE A 246 -8.76 -5.96 -40.50
CA ILE A 246 -9.35 -4.66 -40.16
C ILE A 246 -8.51 -3.93 -39.09
N VAL A 247 -8.14 -4.65 -38.02
CA VAL A 247 -7.31 -4.10 -36.94
C VAL A 247 -5.92 -3.70 -37.45
N PHE A 248 -5.34 -4.49 -38.36
CA PHE A 248 -4.04 -4.21 -38.97
C PHE A 248 -4.06 -2.96 -39.88
N LEU A 249 -5.13 -2.76 -40.67
CA LEU A 249 -5.26 -1.62 -41.58
C LEU A 249 -5.43 -0.28 -40.85
N GLY A 250 -6.10 -0.30 -39.68
CA GLY A 250 -6.08 0.83 -38.75
C GLY A 250 -7.31 0.94 -37.83
N VAL A 251 -7.06 1.35 -36.59
CA VAL A 251 -8.05 1.36 -35.50
C VAL A 251 -9.10 2.48 -35.61
N LYS A 252 -8.89 3.48 -36.47
CA LYS A 252 -9.86 4.58 -36.71
C LYS A 252 -11.22 4.07 -37.20
N PHE A 253 -11.24 3.02 -38.02
CA PHE A 253 -12.49 2.41 -38.49
C PHE A 253 -13.22 1.70 -37.35
N VAL A 254 -12.48 1.02 -36.47
CA VAL A 254 -13.03 0.33 -35.30
C VAL A 254 -13.68 1.32 -34.33
N ASN A 255 -13.05 2.47 -34.10
CA ASN A 255 -13.58 3.53 -33.24
C ASN A 255 -14.92 4.08 -33.75
N LYS A 256 -15.05 4.34 -35.06
CA LYS A 256 -16.32 4.76 -35.67
C LYS A 256 -17.38 3.67 -35.65
N PHE A 257 -16.98 2.41 -35.82
CA PHE A 257 -17.92 1.28 -35.76
C PHE A 257 -18.46 1.06 -34.32
N ALA A 258 -17.66 1.39 -33.30
CA ALA A 258 -18.05 1.20 -31.90
C ALA A 258 -19.30 1.99 -31.48
N THR A 259 -19.48 3.23 -31.97
CA THR A 259 -20.70 4.02 -31.68
C THR A 259 -21.95 3.38 -32.26
N VAL A 260 -21.85 2.89 -33.50
CA VAL A 260 -22.95 2.20 -34.19
C VAL A 260 -23.32 0.93 -33.44
N ALA A 261 -22.33 0.12 -33.05
CA ALA A 261 -22.56 -1.09 -32.26
C ALA A 261 -23.27 -0.80 -30.93
N LEU A 262 -22.85 0.26 -30.21
CA LEU A 262 -23.49 0.67 -28.96
C LEU A 262 -24.95 1.11 -29.16
N ALA A 263 -25.24 1.90 -30.20
CA ALA A 263 -26.60 2.31 -30.53
C ALA A 263 -27.50 1.09 -30.82
N CYS A 264 -27.00 0.12 -31.60
CA CYS A 264 -27.71 -1.13 -31.87
C CYS A 264 -28.01 -1.94 -30.61
N VAL A 265 -27.08 -2.01 -29.64
CA VAL A 265 -27.30 -2.71 -28.37
C VAL A 265 -28.42 -2.05 -27.56
N ILE A 266 -28.37 -0.74 -27.40
CA ILE A 266 -29.38 0.00 -26.62
C ILE A 266 -30.77 -0.16 -27.26
N LEU A 267 -30.86 -0.02 -28.59
CA LEU A 267 -32.12 -0.23 -29.33
C LEU A 267 -32.63 -1.66 -29.16
N SER A 268 -31.75 -2.66 -29.17
CA SER A 268 -32.13 -4.07 -28.97
C SER A 268 -32.69 -4.31 -27.56
N ILE A 269 -32.08 -3.73 -26.52
CA ILE A 269 -32.56 -3.86 -25.14
C ILE A 269 -33.94 -3.19 -24.99
N ILE A 270 -34.12 -1.99 -25.54
CA ILE A 270 -35.41 -1.28 -25.54
C ILE A 270 -36.47 -2.10 -26.28
N ALA A 271 -36.14 -2.67 -27.45
CA ALA A 271 -37.04 -3.51 -28.23
C ALA A 271 -37.52 -4.76 -27.47
N VAL A 272 -36.65 -5.38 -26.65
CA VAL A 272 -37.04 -6.49 -25.76
C VAL A 272 -37.99 -6.02 -24.67
N TYR A 273 -37.69 -4.91 -23.98
CA TYR A 273 -38.57 -4.40 -22.92
C TYR A 273 -39.94 -3.99 -23.45
N VAL A 274 -39.98 -3.24 -24.56
CA VAL A 274 -41.25 -2.86 -25.20
C VAL A 274 -42.01 -4.11 -25.65
N GLY A 275 -41.32 -5.09 -26.25
CA GLY A 275 -41.91 -6.34 -26.70
C GLY A 275 -42.50 -7.21 -25.58
N ILE A 276 -41.91 -7.18 -24.37
CA ILE A 276 -42.47 -7.84 -23.17
C ILE A 276 -43.83 -7.25 -22.80
N PHE A 277 -43.98 -5.92 -22.86
CA PHE A 277 -45.24 -5.24 -22.53
C PHE A 277 -46.26 -5.25 -23.67
N ASP A 278 -45.82 -5.35 -24.93
CA ASP A 278 -46.73 -5.54 -26.07
C ASP A 278 -47.37 -6.94 -26.02
N ASN A 279 -46.61 -7.96 -25.62
CA ASN A 279 -47.06 -9.35 -25.52
C ASN A 279 -47.62 -9.73 -24.12
N ILE A 280 -48.29 -8.83 -23.40
CA ILE A 280 -48.85 -9.11 -22.05
C ILE A 280 -49.82 -10.29 -22.05
N HIS A 281 -50.65 -10.41 -23.09
CA HIS A 281 -51.62 -11.51 -23.26
C HIS A 281 -51.06 -12.72 -24.03
N GLY A 282 -49.74 -12.73 -24.31
CA GLY A 282 -49.05 -13.76 -25.07
C GLY A 282 -49.05 -13.49 -26.58
N ASN A 283 -48.23 -14.25 -27.31
CA ASN A 283 -48.09 -14.12 -28.76
C ASN A 283 -48.76 -15.32 -29.45
N GLU A 284 -49.79 -15.06 -30.24
CA GLU A 284 -50.55 -16.11 -30.95
C GLU A 284 -49.84 -16.64 -32.20
N LYS A 285 -48.69 -16.07 -32.58
CA LYS A 285 -47.93 -16.50 -33.77
C LYS A 285 -46.91 -17.60 -33.48
N LEU A 286 -46.71 -17.97 -32.22
CA LEU A 286 -45.62 -18.86 -31.79
C LEU A 286 -46.12 -20.00 -30.91
N TYR A 287 -46.42 -21.12 -31.57
CA TYR A 287 -46.80 -22.37 -30.95
C TYR A 287 -45.65 -23.38 -31.00
N MET A 288 -45.65 -24.33 -30.07
CA MET A 288 -44.74 -25.47 -30.01
C MET A 288 -45.55 -26.77 -29.90
N CYS A 289 -44.98 -27.86 -30.42
CA CYS A 289 -45.60 -29.18 -30.39
C CYS A 289 -45.06 -30.00 -29.21
N VAL A 290 -45.96 -30.53 -28.38
CA VAL A 290 -45.62 -31.29 -27.17
C VAL A 290 -46.29 -32.66 -27.23
N LEU A 291 -45.52 -33.74 -27.08
CA LEU A 291 -46.02 -35.11 -26.94
C LEU A 291 -46.13 -35.44 -25.46
N GLY A 292 -47.34 -35.47 -24.92
CA GLY A 292 -47.57 -35.62 -23.47
C GLY A 292 -46.93 -34.48 -22.69
N LYS A 293 -45.73 -34.75 -22.16
CA LYS A 293 -44.90 -33.75 -21.47
C LYS A 293 -43.58 -33.47 -22.16
N ARG A 294 -43.19 -34.20 -23.22
CA ARG A 294 -41.92 -34.07 -23.93
C ARG A 294 -42.01 -33.06 -25.07
N LEU A 295 -41.00 -32.22 -25.20
CA LEU A 295 -40.88 -31.21 -26.27
C LEU A 295 -40.36 -31.84 -27.57
N LEU A 296 -41.03 -31.55 -28.69
CA LEU A 296 -40.67 -32.08 -30.01
C LEU A 296 -39.82 -31.11 -30.83
N LYS A 297 -39.06 -31.67 -31.77
CA LYS A 297 -38.08 -30.98 -32.62
C LYS A 297 -38.54 -30.90 -34.08
N ASP A 298 -38.44 -29.72 -34.68
CA ASP A 298 -38.56 -29.49 -36.14
C ASP A 298 -39.83 -30.08 -36.80
N ILE A 299 -40.97 -30.07 -36.09
CA ILE A 299 -42.26 -30.51 -36.63
C ILE A 299 -43.06 -29.29 -37.10
N PRO A 300 -43.47 -29.22 -38.38
CA PRO A 300 -44.35 -28.14 -38.84
C PRO A 300 -45.67 -28.17 -38.06
N LEU A 301 -46.14 -26.99 -37.65
CA LEU A 301 -47.29 -26.85 -36.76
C LEU A 301 -48.59 -27.45 -37.31
N ASP A 302 -48.71 -27.56 -38.63
CA ASP A 302 -49.85 -28.17 -39.33
C ASP A 302 -49.91 -29.70 -39.09
N ASN A 303 -48.75 -30.33 -38.91
CA ASN A 303 -48.56 -31.78 -38.74
C ASN A 303 -48.49 -32.20 -37.26
N CYS A 304 -48.74 -31.27 -36.33
CA CYS A 304 -48.72 -31.51 -34.88
C CYS A 304 -50.04 -32.13 -34.39
N THR A 305 -50.39 -33.30 -34.92
CA THR A 305 -51.51 -34.15 -34.49
C THR A 305 -51.12 -35.64 -34.59
N LYS A 306 -51.77 -36.51 -33.83
CA LYS A 306 -51.52 -37.96 -33.88
C LYS A 306 -52.00 -38.62 -35.17
N GLU A 307 -52.95 -37.99 -35.86
CA GLU A 307 -53.61 -38.53 -37.06
C GLU A 307 -52.78 -38.33 -38.32
N ASP A 308 -51.74 -37.50 -38.27
CA ASP A 308 -50.92 -37.21 -39.42
C ASP A 308 -49.89 -38.32 -39.70
N SER A 309 -49.73 -38.63 -40.99
CA SER A 309 -48.81 -39.64 -41.51
C SER A 309 -47.36 -39.40 -41.07
N PHE A 310 -46.93 -38.14 -41.08
CA PHE A 310 -45.55 -37.74 -40.77
C PHE A 310 -45.12 -38.12 -39.34
N MET A 311 -45.99 -37.89 -38.34
CA MET A 311 -45.71 -38.24 -36.94
C MET A 311 -45.68 -39.75 -36.72
N ARG A 312 -46.59 -40.48 -37.39
CA ARG A 312 -46.69 -41.93 -37.26
C ARG A 312 -45.51 -42.63 -37.91
N ASP A 313 -44.99 -42.11 -39.02
CA ASP A 313 -43.79 -42.64 -39.69
C ASP A 313 -42.52 -42.48 -38.83
N ILE A 314 -42.44 -41.41 -38.02
CA ILE A 314 -41.30 -41.17 -37.12
C ILE A 314 -41.35 -42.11 -35.92
N TYR A 315 -42.50 -42.22 -35.23
CA TYR A 315 -42.63 -42.95 -33.97
C TYR A 315 -43.06 -44.42 -34.10
N CYS A 316 -43.43 -44.86 -35.30
CA CYS A 316 -43.84 -46.24 -35.58
C CYS A 316 -43.12 -46.83 -36.82
N PRO A 317 -41.78 -46.97 -36.81
CA PRO A 317 -41.08 -47.64 -37.91
C PRO A 317 -41.59 -49.08 -38.06
N ASP A 318 -41.96 -49.47 -39.28
CA ASP A 318 -42.45 -50.82 -39.63
C ASP A 318 -43.65 -51.32 -38.79
N GLY A 319 -44.49 -50.41 -38.28
CA GLY A 319 -45.73 -50.75 -37.57
C GLY A 319 -45.57 -51.09 -36.09
N LYS A 320 -44.35 -51.02 -35.53
CA LYS A 320 -44.13 -51.07 -34.07
C LYS A 320 -43.97 -49.65 -33.53
N CYS A 321 -44.99 -49.19 -32.81
CA CYS A 321 -45.00 -47.85 -32.23
C CYS A 321 -44.28 -47.78 -30.88
N ASP A 322 -43.63 -46.65 -30.61
CA ASP A 322 -43.10 -46.29 -29.30
C ASP A 322 -44.20 -46.30 -28.22
N GLU A 323 -43.91 -46.91 -27.06
CA GLU A 323 -44.85 -47.03 -25.94
C GLU A 323 -45.24 -45.65 -25.39
N TYR A 324 -44.30 -44.70 -25.35
CA TYR A 324 -44.57 -43.35 -24.87
C TYR A 324 -45.52 -42.57 -25.81
N PHE A 325 -45.41 -42.80 -27.12
CA PHE A 325 -46.26 -42.17 -28.14
C PHE A 325 -47.70 -42.69 -28.09
N LEU A 326 -47.87 -44.00 -27.85
CA LEU A 326 -49.20 -44.60 -27.69
C LEU A 326 -49.89 -44.11 -26.41
N ALA A 327 -49.15 -44.01 -25.30
CA ALA A 327 -49.69 -43.63 -24.00
C ALA A 327 -50.11 -42.15 -23.88
N ASN A 328 -49.46 -41.23 -24.62
CA ASN A 328 -49.60 -39.79 -24.40
C ASN A 328 -50.11 -39.02 -25.63
N ASN A 329 -50.97 -38.01 -25.46
CA ASN A 329 -51.52 -37.21 -26.57
C ASN A 329 -50.58 -36.08 -27.03
N VAL A 330 -50.67 -35.72 -28.32
CA VAL A 330 -49.95 -34.57 -28.89
C VAL A 330 -50.78 -33.31 -28.71
N THR A 331 -50.18 -32.24 -28.22
CA THR A 331 -50.83 -30.95 -27.97
C THR A 331 -50.02 -29.78 -28.53
N LYS A 332 -50.72 -28.72 -28.98
CA LYS A 332 -50.13 -27.45 -29.40
C LYS A 332 -50.17 -26.48 -28.21
N VAL A 333 -49.00 -26.01 -27.76
CA VAL A 333 -48.87 -25.10 -26.61
C VAL A 333 -48.30 -23.75 -27.07
N LYS A 334 -48.78 -22.64 -26.51
CA LYS A 334 -48.20 -21.31 -26.78
C LYS A 334 -46.80 -21.21 -26.16
N GLY A 335 -45.79 -20.84 -26.95
CA GLY A 335 -44.42 -20.67 -26.46
C GLY A 335 -44.22 -19.40 -25.64
N ILE A 336 -44.81 -18.29 -26.09
CA ILE A 336 -44.87 -17.02 -25.34
C ILE A 336 -46.28 -16.86 -24.80
N LYS A 337 -46.47 -17.18 -23.52
CA LYS A 337 -47.77 -17.14 -22.83
C LYS A 337 -48.10 -15.73 -22.33
N GLY A 338 -47.10 -14.87 -22.14
CA GLY A 338 -47.27 -13.48 -21.72
C GLY A 338 -47.39 -13.30 -20.20
N LEU A 339 -47.19 -12.08 -19.72
CA LEU A 339 -47.08 -11.78 -18.28
C LEU A 339 -48.39 -12.04 -17.51
N ALA A 340 -49.54 -11.94 -18.17
CA ALA A 340 -50.85 -12.15 -17.54
C ALA A 340 -51.21 -13.63 -17.32
N SER A 341 -50.44 -14.56 -17.89
CA SER A 341 -50.76 -16.00 -17.89
C SER A 341 -50.44 -16.75 -16.59
N GLY A 342 -49.68 -16.14 -15.67
CA GLY A 342 -49.25 -16.77 -14.41
C GLY A 342 -48.06 -17.73 -14.53
N VAL A 343 -47.41 -17.81 -15.69
CA VAL A 343 -46.28 -18.72 -15.99
C VAL A 343 -45.04 -18.50 -15.13
N PHE A 344 -44.94 -17.33 -14.50
CA PHE A 344 -43.91 -17.06 -13.51
C PHE A 344 -43.82 -18.17 -12.45
N TYR A 345 -44.96 -18.69 -11.98
CA TYR A 345 -44.99 -19.74 -10.95
C TYR A 345 -44.44 -21.08 -11.44
N ASP A 346 -44.62 -21.40 -12.72
CA ASP A 346 -44.07 -22.62 -13.33
C ASP A 346 -42.54 -22.54 -13.47
N ASN A 347 -41.99 -21.32 -13.57
CA ASN A 347 -40.57 -21.05 -13.76
C ASN A 347 -39.79 -20.77 -12.48
N ILE A 348 -40.39 -20.91 -11.29
CA ILE A 348 -39.71 -20.59 -10.01
C ILE A 348 -38.54 -21.54 -9.73
N PHE A 349 -38.76 -22.85 -9.93
CA PHE A 349 -37.85 -23.88 -9.48
C PHE A 349 -36.83 -24.33 -10.55
N PRO A 350 -35.61 -24.70 -10.14
CA PRO A 350 -34.62 -25.23 -11.06
C PRO A 350 -35.02 -26.59 -11.65
N SER A 351 -34.56 -26.81 -12.87
CA SER A 351 -34.69 -28.06 -13.65
C SER A 351 -33.36 -28.41 -14.29
N PHE A 352 -32.41 -28.85 -13.45
CA PHE A 352 -31.12 -29.36 -13.89
C PHE A 352 -31.28 -30.73 -14.55
N LEU A 353 -30.71 -30.89 -15.73
CA LEU A 353 -30.70 -32.13 -16.50
C LEU A 353 -29.27 -32.57 -16.81
N GLU A 354 -29.09 -33.89 -16.95
CA GLU A 354 -27.89 -34.52 -17.49
C GLU A 354 -27.92 -34.53 -19.02
N LYS A 355 -26.74 -34.56 -19.64
CA LYS A 355 -26.60 -34.63 -21.10
C LYS A 355 -27.36 -35.84 -21.66
N GLY A 356 -28.21 -35.61 -22.66
CA GLY A 356 -29.00 -36.65 -23.34
C GLY A 356 -30.39 -36.92 -22.74
N GLN A 357 -30.75 -36.27 -21.63
CA GLN A 357 -32.11 -36.34 -21.08
C GLN A 357 -33.09 -35.45 -21.86
N PHE A 358 -34.36 -35.86 -21.95
CA PHE A 358 -35.41 -35.11 -22.66
C PHE A 358 -35.91 -33.89 -21.86
N ILE A 359 -36.25 -32.81 -22.57
CA ILE A 359 -36.86 -31.62 -21.96
C ILE A 359 -38.36 -31.86 -21.81
N SER A 360 -38.82 -31.90 -20.55
CA SER A 360 -40.24 -32.10 -20.21
C SER A 360 -40.70 -31.27 -19.00
N TYR A 361 -42.03 -31.13 -18.86
CA TYR A 361 -42.66 -30.44 -17.72
C TYR A 361 -42.56 -31.22 -16.39
N GLY A 362 -42.38 -32.54 -16.46
CA GLY A 362 -42.32 -33.43 -15.29
C GLY A 362 -40.90 -33.74 -14.86
N LYS A 363 -40.72 -34.15 -13.60
CA LYS A 363 -39.43 -34.65 -13.05
C LYS A 363 -39.36 -36.18 -12.94
N ASN A 364 -40.35 -36.88 -13.49
CA ASN A 364 -40.43 -38.34 -13.42
C ASN A 364 -39.43 -38.97 -14.40
N ALA A 365 -38.81 -40.09 -14.00
CA ALA A 365 -37.85 -40.81 -14.85
C ALA A 365 -38.44 -41.18 -16.22
N ILE A 366 -39.70 -41.61 -16.28
CA ILE A 366 -40.42 -41.96 -17.51
C ILE A 366 -40.54 -40.78 -18.49
N ASP A 367 -40.58 -39.55 -17.98
CA ASP A 367 -40.74 -38.34 -18.80
C ASP A 367 -39.40 -37.73 -19.25
N ILE A 368 -38.27 -38.14 -18.66
CA ILE A 368 -36.95 -37.52 -18.84
C ILE A 368 -35.92 -38.48 -19.43
N GLU A 369 -35.91 -39.74 -18.97
CA GLU A 369 -34.91 -40.74 -19.36
C GLU A 369 -35.22 -41.35 -20.74
N ASN A 370 -34.16 -41.67 -21.47
CA ASN A 370 -34.24 -42.36 -22.75
C ASN A 370 -34.13 -43.88 -22.52
N THR A 371 -35.24 -44.51 -22.12
CA THR A 371 -35.30 -45.94 -21.78
C THR A 371 -35.15 -46.86 -23.01
N ASP A 372 -35.56 -46.39 -24.19
CA ASP A 372 -35.68 -47.22 -25.40
C ASP A 372 -34.49 -47.11 -26.37
N GLY A 373 -33.50 -46.25 -26.08
CA GLY A 373 -32.27 -46.10 -26.86
C GLY A 373 -32.46 -45.51 -28.27
N GLN A 374 -33.69 -45.29 -28.73
CA GLN A 374 -34.01 -44.64 -30.01
C GLN A 374 -34.38 -43.17 -29.77
N SER A 375 -33.50 -42.25 -30.17
CA SER A 375 -33.78 -40.82 -30.11
C SER A 375 -34.60 -40.40 -31.33
N TYR A 376 -35.92 -40.41 -31.20
CA TYR A 376 -36.82 -39.76 -32.16
C TYR A 376 -36.65 -38.23 -32.12
N ASN A 377 -37.41 -37.48 -32.95
CA ASN A 377 -37.38 -35.99 -33.03
C ASN A 377 -37.86 -35.28 -31.74
N GLN A 378 -37.17 -35.52 -30.62
CA GLN A 378 -37.39 -34.95 -29.29
C GLN A 378 -36.18 -34.10 -28.90
N ILE A 379 -36.41 -33.02 -28.16
CA ILE A 379 -35.33 -32.11 -27.75
C ILE A 379 -34.67 -32.65 -26.49
N MET A 380 -33.34 -32.76 -26.54
CA MET A 380 -32.49 -33.26 -25.46
C MET A 380 -31.62 -32.16 -24.87
N ALA A 381 -31.20 -32.32 -23.62
CA ALA A 381 -30.20 -31.47 -22.99
C ALA A 381 -28.80 -31.68 -23.63
N ASP A 382 -28.23 -30.60 -24.19
CA ASP A 382 -26.94 -30.57 -24.87
C ASP A 382 -25.74 -30.81 -23.91
N ILE A 383 -25.86 -30.28 -22.69
CA ILE A 383 -24.83 -30.36 -21.65
C ILE A 383 -25.46 -30.67 -20.28
N THR A 384 -24.70 -31.36 -19.42
CA THR A 384 -25.08 -31.54 -18.03
C THR A 384 -25.05 -30.20 -17.31
N THR A 385 -26.18 -29.80 -16.74
CA THR A 385 -26.35 -28.47 -16.12
C THR A 385 -26.29 -28.57 -14.60
N SER A 386 -25.59 -27.62 -13.99
CA SER A 386 -25.52 -27.46 -12.54
C SER A 386 -25.50 -25.98 -12.19
N PHE A 387 -25.84 -25.64 -10.95
CA PHE A 387 -25.78 -24.26 -10.46
C PHE A 387 -24.39 -23.63 -10.67
N THR A 388 -23.33 -24.40 -10.43
CA THR A 388 -21.95 -23.92 -10.54
C THR A 388 -21.50 -23.71 -11.97
N LEU A 389 -21.90 -24.58 -12.89
CA LEU A 389 -21.60 -24.42 -14.32
C LEU A 389 -22.25 -23.15 -14.87
N LEU A 390 -23.52 -22.89 -14.51
CA LEU A 390 -24.25 -21.72 -14.98
C LEU A 390 -23.64 -20.40 -14.48
N ILE A 391 -23.06 -20.37 -13.28
CA ILE A 391 -22.29 -19.21 -12.82
C ILE A 391 -21.09 -18.96 -13.75
N GLY A 392 -20.33 -20.00 -14.10
CA GLY A 392 -19.18 -19.89 -15.00
C GLY A 392 -19.56 -19.48 -16.44
N ILE A 393 -20.74 -19.86 -16.90
CA ILE A 393 -21.27 -19.46 -18.22
C ILE A 393 -21.79 -18.02 -18.20
N PHE A 394 -22.42 -17.58 -17.10
CA PHE A 394 -22.97 -16.23 -16.98
C PHE A 394 -21.92 -15.17 -16.67
N PHE A 395 -20.88 -15.48 -15.88
CA PHE A 395 -19.91 -14.51 -15.39
C PHE A 395 -19.25 -13.61 -16.47
N PRO A 396 -18.94 -14.06 -17.70
CA PRO A 396 -18.39 -13.17 -18.72
C PRO A 396 -19.29 -11.98 -19.07
N SER A 397 -20.60 -12.08 -18.83
CA SER A 397 -21.58 -11.00 -19.07
C SER A 397 -21.44 -9.79 -18.15
N VAL A 398 -20.79 -9.96 -16.99
CA VAL A 398 -20.53 -8.85 -16.05
C VAL A 398 -19.08 -8.36 -16.12
N THR A 399 -18.25 -8.97 -16.98
CA THR A 399 -16.86 -8.53 -17.18
C THR A 399 -16.79 -7.22 -17.97
N GLY A 400 -15.59 -6.66 -18.14
CA GLY A 400 -15.41 -5.43 -18.92
C GLY A 400 -15.41 -4.13 -18.09
N ILE A 401 -15.49 -4.21 -16.76
CA ILE A 401 -15.47 -3.03 -15.86
C ILE A 401 -14.21 -2.18 -15.99
N MET A 402 -13.08 -2.77 -16.43
CA MET A 402 -11.81 -2.07 -16.62
C MET A 402 -11.82 -1.13 -17.84
N ALA A 403 -12.78 -1.30 -18.76
CA ALA A 403 -12.93 -0.44 -19.94
C ALA A 403 -13.12 1.03 -19.57
N GLY A 404 -13.78 1.33 -18.44
CA GLY A 404 -13.96 2.71 -17.97
C GLY A 404 -12.65 3.43 -17.65
N SER A 405 -11.58 2.70 -17.30
CA SER A 405 -10.26 3.27 -17.00
C SER A 405 -9.29 3.25 -18.17
N ASN A 406 -9.67 2.61 -19.29
CA ASN A 406 -8.78 2.50 -20.46
C ASN A 406 -8.48 3.86 -21.11
N ARG A 407 -9.36 4.86 -20.95
CA ARG A 407 -9.17 6.22 -21.48
C ARG A 407 -8.69 7.23 -20.44
N SER A 408 -7.94 6.78 -19.43
CA SER A 408 -7.53 7.64 -18.30
C SER A 408 -6.80 8.93 -18.72
N GLY A 409 -6.10 8.92 -19.87
CA GLY A 409 -5.33 10.07 -20.37
C GLY A 409 -6.15 11.14 -21.10
N ASP A 410 -7.35 10.81 -21.59
CA ASP A 410 -8.18 11.73 -22.39
C ASP A 410 -9.31 12.37 -21.56
N LEU A 411 -9.42 12.04 -20.27
CA LEU A 411 -10.46 12.54 -19.38
C LEU A 411 -10.09 13.93 -18.84
N ALA A 412 -11.09 14.82 -18.73
CA ALA A 412 -10.91 16.13 -18.10
C ALA A 412 -10.49 16.02 -16.62
N ASP A 413 -11.14 15.11 -15.88
CA ASP A 413 -10.80 14.75 -14.51
C ASP A 413 -10.97 13.23 -14.34
N ALA A 414 -9.87 12.50 -14.46
CA ALA A 414 -9.88 11.04 -14.35
C ALA A 414 -10.21 10.55 -12.92
N GLN A 415 -9.79 11.27 -11.88
CA GLN A 415 -9.98 10.87 -10.48
C GLN A 415 -11.45 10.89 -10.08
N LYS A 416 -12.23 11.84 -10.61
CA LYS A 416 -13.68 11.93 -10.42
C LYS A 416 -14.47 11.10 -11.42
N SER A 417 -14.08 11.10 -12.69
CA SER A 417 -14.85 10.46 -13.77
C SER A 417 -14.81 8.93 -13.70
N ILE A 418 -13.66 8.32 -13.38
CA ILE A 418 -13.52 6.86 -13.37
C ILE A 418 -14.44 6.21 -12.32
N PRO A 419 -14.43 6.63 -11.03
CA PRO A 419 -15.31 6.04 -10.02
C PRO A 419 -16.79 6.19 -10.35
N ILE A 420 -17.21 7.41 -10.72
CA ILE A 420 -18.63 7.71 -10.98
C ILE A 420 -19.11 6.94 -12.22
N GLY A 421 -18.38 7.03 -13.33
CA GLY A 421 -18.78 6.38 -14.58
C GLY A 421 -18.81 4.86 -14.47
N THR A 422 -17.83 4.25 -13.80
CA THR A 422 -17.74 2.80 -13.66
C THR A 422 -18.83 2.24 -12.75
N ILE A 423 -19.06 2.84 -11.58
CA ILE A 423 -20.10 2.39 -10.64
C ILE A 423 -21.50 2.57 -11.25
N CYS A 424 -21.77 3.71 -11.90
CA CYS A 424 -23.05 3.93 -12.58
C CYS A 424 -23.28 2.90 -13.69
N ALA A 425 -22.27 2.58 -14.51
CA ALA A 425 -22.38 1.58 -15.57
C ALA A 425 -22.69 0.18 -15.02
N ILE A 426 -22.05 -0.23 -13.93
CA ILE A 426 -22.33 -1.51 -13.26
C ILE A 426 -23.74 -1.53 -12.69
N LEU A 427 -24.21 -0.45 -12.05
CA LEU A 427 -25.57 -0.37 -11.53
C LEU A 427 -26.62 -0.48 -12.66
N THR A 428 -26.42 0.23 -13.78
CA THR A 428 -27.32 0.16 -14.94
C THR A 428 -27.36 -1.25 -15.53
N THR A 429 -26.21 -1.86 -15.79
CA THR A 429 -26.14 -3.21 -16.38
C THR A 429 -26.68 -4.28 -15.43
N SER A 430 -26.36 -4.20 -14.14
CA SER A 430 -26.91 -5.11 -13.11
C SER A 430 -28.44 -5.01 -13.04
N THR A 431 -28.98 -3.78 -13.12
CA THR A 431 -30.43 -3.58 -13.14
C THR A 431 -31.05 -4.27 -14.35
N VAL A 432 -30.49 -4.06 -15.55
CA VAL A 432 -30.97 -4.69 -16.79
C VAL A 432 -30.92 -6.22 -16.71
N TYR A 433 -29.84 -6.81 -16.19
CA TYR A 433 -29.75 -8.27 -16.05
C TYR A 433 -30.76 -8.83 -15.05
N LEU A 434 -30.86 -8.23 -13.86
CA LEU A 434 -31.78 -8.69 -12.82
C LEU A 434 -33.26 -8.56 -13.23
N SER A 435 -33.64 -7.46 -13.88
CA SER A 435 -35.00 -7.31 -14.40
C SER A 435 -35.29 -8.26 -15.57
N SER A 436 -34.32 -8.49 -16.47
CA SER A 436 -34.50 -9.43 -17.59
C SER A 436 -34.75 -10.87 -17.12
N VAL A 437 -34.07 -11.31 -16.04
CA VAL A 437 -34.31 -12.63 -15.43
C VAL A 437 -35.77 -12.79 -15.01
N MET A 438 -36.31 -11.79 -14.31
CA MET A 438 -37.69 -11.81 -13.83
C MET A 438 -38.70 -11.75 -14.97
N PHE A 439 -38.45 -10.92 -15.99
CA PHE A 439 -39.36 -10.79 -17.13
C PHE A 439 -39.35 -12.02 -18.04
N PHE A 440 -38.20 -12.65 -18.30
CA PHE A 440 -38.15 -13.88 -19.09
C PHE A 440 -38.87 -15.03 -18.38
N ALA A 441 -38.68 -15.17 -17.06
CA ALA A 441 -39.42 -16.16 -16.27
C ALA A 441 -40.94 -15.90 -16.26
N GLY A 442 -41.38 -14.64 -16.35
CA GLY A 442 -42.79 -14.27 -16.33
C GLY A 442 -43.52 -14.34 -17.68
N THR A 443 -42.80 -14.40 -18.81
CA THR A 443 -43.40 -14.26 -20.15
C THR A 443 -43.31 -15.51 -21.03
N VAL A 444 -42.25 -16.29 -20.88
CA VAL A 444 -41.95 -17.44 -21.75
C VAL A 444 -42.23 -18.75 -21.00
N ASP A 445 -42.74 -19.74 -21.71
CA ASP A 445 -42.97 -21.07 -21.16
C ASP A 445 -41.65 -21.78 -20.74
N ASN A 446 -41.72 -22.61 -19.69
CA ASN A 446 -40.57 -23.33 -19.16
C ASN A 446 -39.84 -24.21 -20.19
N LEU A 447 -40.59 -24.90 -21.06
CA LEU A 447 -40.00 -25.78 -22.08
C LEU A 447 -39.19 -24.99 -23.10
N LEU A 448 -39.74 -23.87 -23.58
CA LEU A 448 -39.10 -23.03 -24.58
C LEU A 448 -37.86 -22.32 -24.01
N LEU A 449 -37.86 -21.93 -22.72
CA LEU A 449 -36.68 -21.36 -22.08
C LEU A 449 -35.51 -22.37 -22.00
N ARG A 450 -35.80 -23.67 -21.89
CA ARG A 450 -34.78 -24.73 -21.79
C ARG A 450 -34.24 -25.18 -23.15
N ASP A 451 -34.93 -24.84 -24.23
CA ASP A 451 -34.48 -25.06 -25.61
C ASP A 451 -33.46 -23.99 -26.03
N LYS A 452 -32.18 -24.35 -25.95
CA LYS A 452 -31.03 -23.45 -26.20
C LYS A 452 -30.98 -22.88 -27.61
N PHE A 453 -31.33 -23.66 -28.64
CA PHE A 453 -31.21 -23.27 -30.05
C PHE A 453 -32.56 -22.93 -30.69
N GLY A 454 -33.67 -23.07 -29.95
CA GLY A 454 -35.02 -22.79 -30.44
C GLY A 454 -35.47 -23.77 -31.53
N GLN A 455 -35.02 -25.03 -31.47
CA GLN A 455 -35.39 -26.07 -32.45
C GLN A 455 -36.89 -26.42 -32.38
N SER A 456 -37.53 -26.21 -31.24
CA SER A 456 -38.98 -26.38 -31.08
C SER A 456 -39.81 -25.38 -31.89
N ILE A 457 -39.20 -24.26 -32.29
CA ILE A 457 -39.85 -23.15 -33.01
C ILE A 457 -39.24 -22.91 -34.40
N GLY A 458 -38.56 -23.93 -34.94
CA GLY A 458 -37.94 -23.91 -36.26
C GLY A 458 -36.63 -23.13 -36.31
N GLY A 459 -35.80 -23.22 -35.27
CA GLY A 459 -34.45 -22.63 -35.22
C GLY A 459 -34.47 -21.11 -35.09
N LYS A 460 -35.36 -20.55 -34.25
CA LYS A 460 -35.44 -19.09 -34.01
C LYS A 460 -34.98 -18.74 -32.61
N LEU A 461 -34.34 -17.58 -32.46
CA LEU A 461 -33.90 -17.10 -31.15
C LEU A 461 -35.11 -16.69 -30.28
N VAL A 462 -35.21 -17.23 -29.06
CA VAL A 462 -36.33 -16.95 -28.13
C VAL A 462 -36.50 -15.46 -27.86
N VAL A 463 -35.41 -14.76 -27.53
CA VAL A 463 -35.41 -13.31 -27.26
C VAL A 463 -35.85 -12.48 -28.47
N ALA A 464 -35.50 -12.92 -29.69
CA ALA A 464 -35.87 -12.21 -30.91
C ALA A 464 -37.37 -12.25 -31.17
N ASN A 465 -38.05 -13.34 -30.81
CA ASN A 465 -39.50 -13.47 -30.98
C ASN A 465 -40.33 -12.69 -29.95
N ILE A 466 -39.70 -12.22 -28.87
CA ILE A 466 -40.34 -11.33 -27.88
C ILE A 466 -40.27 -9.87 -28.35
N ALA A 467 -39.24 -9.51 -29.12
CA ALA A 467 -38.92 -8.13 -29.42
C ALA A 467 -39.92 -7.45 -30.38
N TRP A 468 -40.26 -6.21 -30.07
CA TRP A 468 -41.02 -5.31 -30.94
C TRP A 468 -40.07 -4.38 -31.69
N PRO A 469 -40.28 -4.06 -32.99
CA PRO A 469 -41.39 -4.45 -33.87
C PRO A 469 -41.15 -5.74 -34.68
N ASN A 470 -39.91 -6.22 -34.77
CA ASN A 470 -39.55 -7.40 -35.57
C ASN A 470 -38.33 -8.13 -34.99
N GLN A 471 -38.30 -9.46 -35.09
CA GLN A 471 -37.20 -10.33 -34.66
C GLN A 471 -35.84 -9.95 -35.25
N TRP A 472 -35.81 -9.38 -36.47
CA TRP A 472 -34.57 -8.95 -37.12
C TRP A 472 -33.81 -7.85 -36.38
N VAL A 473 -34.49 -7.05 -35.55
CA VAL A 473 -33.84 -6.01 -34.74
C VAL A 473 -32.84 -6.63 -33.77
N ILE A 474 -33.23 -7.73 -33.11
CA ILE A 474 -32.35 -8.44 -32.17
C ILE A 474 -31.28 -9.24 -32.91
N LEU A 475 -31.61 -9.87 -34.04
CA LEU A 475 -30.63 -10.64 -34.82
C LEU A 475 -29.50 -9.74 -35.33
N ILE A 476 -29.83 -8.61 -35.95
CA ILE A 476 -28.83 -7.64 -36.43
C ILE A 476 -28.12 -6.98 -35.26
N GLY A 477 -28.86 -6.59 -34.21
CA GLY A 477 -28.29 -5.90 -33.05
C GLY A 477 -27.32 -6.77 -32.24
N SER A 478 -27.66 -8.03 -32.00
CA SER A 478 -26.79 -8.99 -31.34
C SER A 478 -25.57 -9.35 -32.18
N PHE A 479 -25.72 -9.51 -33.50
CA PHE A 479 -24.59 -9.73 -34.41
C PHE A 479 -23.60 -8.55 -34.42
N LEU A 480 -24.09 -7.32 -34.58
CA LEU A 480 -23.22 -6.14 -34.59
C LEU A 480 -22.59 -5.88 -33.21
N SER A 481 -23.30 -6.17 -32.14
CA SER A 481 -22.77 -6.11 -30.77
C SER A 481 -21.60 -7.05 -30.55
N THR A 482 -21.77 -8.32 -30.91
CA THR A 482 -20.72 -9.35 -30.77
C THR A 482 -19.51 -9.05 -31.64
N LEU A 483 -19.71 -8.63 -32.88
CA LEU A 483 -18.64 -8.21 -33.77
C LEU A 483 -17.88 -6.99 -33.20
N GLY A 484 -18.61 -6.01 -32.65
CA GLY A 484 -18.04 -4.82 -32.02
C GLY A 484 -17.19 -5.15 -30.79
N ALA A 485 -17.72 -5.97 -29.87
CA ALA A 485 -16.98 -6.42 -28.68
C ALA A 485 -15.76 -7.28 -29.03
N GLY A 486 -15.86 -8.11 -30.07
CA GLY A 486 -14.75 -8.88 -30.62
C GLY A 486 -13.65 -7.99 -31.19
N LEU A 487 -13.99 -6.99 -32.01
CA LEU A 487 -13.03 -6.00 -32.55
C LEU A 487 -12.36 -5.19 -31.44
N GLN A 488 -13.12 -4.80 -30.42
CA GLN A 488 -12.59 -4.06 -29.27
C GLN A 488 -11.59 -4.91 -28.46
N SER A 489 -11.92 -6.17 -28.21
CA SER A 489 -11.01 -7.08 -27.50
C SER A 489 -9.74 -7.35 -28.32
N LEU A 490 -9.88 -7.50 -29.64
CA LEU A 490 -8.77 -7.74 -30.58
C LEU A 490 -7.86 -6.52 -30.78
N THR A 491 -8.38 -5.29 -30.60
CA THR A 491 -7.58 -4.05 -30.59
C THR A 491 -6.95 -3.76 -29.23
N GLY A 492 -7.66 -4.05 -28.13
CA GLY A 492 -7.22 -3.79 -26.77
C GLY A 492 -6.09 -4.71 -26.30
N ALA A 493 -6.22 -6.03 -26.49
CA ALA A 493 -5.25 -7.00 -25.99
C ALA A 493 -3.81 -6.76 -26.51
N PRO A 494 -3.56 -6.50 -27.81
CA PRO A 494 -2.22 -6.18 -28.32
C PRO A 494 -1.62 -4.90 -27.71
N ARG A 495 -2.44 -3.87 -27.47
CA ARG A 495 -1.98 -2.61 -26.87
C ARG A 495 -1.59 -2.78 -25.41
N LEU A 496 -2.35 -3.59 -24.68
CA LEU A 496 -2.02 -4.00 -23.31
C LEU A 496 -0.69 -4.78 -23.25
N LEU A 497 -0.51 -5.77 -24.13
CA LEU A 497 0.73 -6.54 -24.20
C LEU A 497 1.93 -5.66 -24.56
N GLN A 498 1.73 -4.70 -25.47
CA GLN A 498 2.77 -3.72 -25.83
C GLN A 498 3.16 -2.85 -24.62
N ALA A 499 2.19 -2.39 -23.82
CA ALA A 499 2.46 -1.59 -22.62
C ALA A 499 3.28 -2.39 -21.59
N ILE A 500 2.93 -3.65 -21.35
CA ILE A 500 3.69 -4.56 -20.48
C ILE A 500 5.12 -4.77 -20.99
N ALA A 501 5.28 -4.97 -22.31
CA ALA A 501 6.58 -5.19 -22.91
C ALA A 501 7.50 -3.95 -22.81
N ARG A 502 6.94 -2.74 -22.84
CA ARG A 502 7.70 -1.49 -22.71
C ARG A 502 8.18 -1.20 -21.29
N ASP A 503 7.46 -1.67 -20.27
CA ASP A 503 7.92 -1.56 -18.89
C ASP A 503 9.12 -2.48 -18.57
N GLU A 504 9.53 -3.35 -19.51
CA GLU A 504 10.66 -4.29 -19.41
C GLU A 504 10.62 -5.21 -18.16
N ILE A 505 9.44 -5.36 -17.54
CA ILE A 505 9.23 -6.22 -16.38
C ILE A 505 9.45 -7.70 -16.71
N ILE A 506 9.18 -8.08 -17.96
CA ILE A 506 9.31 -9.46 -18.47
C ILE A 506 10.22 -9.43 -19.72
N PRO A 507 11.51 -9.77 -19.59
CA PRO A 507 12.49 -9.57 -20.67
C PRO A 507 12.20 -10.34 -21.96
N PHE A 508 11.60 -11.54 -21.87
CA PHE A 508 11.25 -12.31 -23.07
C PHE A 508 10.10 -11.67 -23.88
N LEU A 509 9.33 -10.74 -23.29
CA LEU A 509 8.29 -10.00 -23.99
C LEU A 509 8.81 -8.75 -24.72
N ALA A 510 10.08 -8.37 -24.54
CA ALA A 510 10.69 -7.21 -25.19
C ALA A 510 10.50 -7.14 -26.73
N PRO A 511 10.53 -8.27 -27.50
CA PRO A 511 10.28 -8.23 -28.93
C PRO A 511 8.90 -7.68 -29.33
N PHE A 512 7.92 -7.72 -28.42
CA PHE A 512 6.55 -7.23 -28.62
C PHE A 512 6.38 -5.75 -28.30
N ALA A 513 7.38 -5.07 -27.74
CA ALA A 513 7.35 -3.63 -27.47
C ALA A 513 7.40 -2.79 -28.76
N LYS A 514 8.00 -3.33 -29.83
CA LYS A 514 8.25 -2.62 -31.10
C LYS A 514 6.96 -2.12 -31.74
N SER A 515 6.88 -0.81 -31.94
CA SER A 515 5.75 -0.15 -32.59
C SER A 515 5.97 0.03 -34.10
N SER A 516 4.88 0.06 -34.87
CA SER A 516 4.91 0.50 -36.27
C SER A 516 5.03 2.04 -36.35
N LYS A 517 5.31 2.59 -37.54
CA LYS A 517 5.37 4.06 -37.78
C LYS A 517 4.09 4.79 -37.36
N ARG A 518 2.95 4.09 -37.33
CA ARG A 518 1.63 4.61 -36.91
C ARG A 518 1.32 4.42 -35.42
N GLY A 519 2.24 3.87 -34.62
CA GLY A 519 2.00 3.58 -33.20
C GLY A 519 1.32 2.23 -32.92
N GLU A 520 1.02 1.43 -33.96
CA GLU A 520 0.27 0.17 -33.82
C GLU A 520 1.19 -1.05 -33.54
N PRO A 521 0.79 -1.97 -32.63
CA PRO A 521 1.61 -3.11 -32.22
C PRO A 521 1.44 -4.35 -33.13
N THR A 522 2.20 -4.41 -34.22
CA THR A 522 2.08 -5.48 -35.23
C THR A 522 2.44 -6.87 -34.70
N ARG A 523 3.53 -7.00 -33.93
CA ARG A 523 3.97 -8.30 -33.38
C ARG A 523 3.04 -8.80 -32.28
N ALA A 524 2.55 -7.91 -31.42
CA ALA A 524 1.60 -8.26 -30.37
C ALA A 524 0.25 -8.68 -30.96
N LEU A 525 -0.21 -8.00 -32.02
CA LEU A 525 -1.43 -8.38 -32.74
C LEU A 525 -1.33 -9.80 -33.30
N LEU A 526 -0.19 -10.16 -33.90
CA LEU A 526 0.02 -11.51 -34.42
C LEU A 526 -0.05 -12.57 -33.32
N LEU A 527 0.57 -12.32 -32.16
CA LEU A 527 0.45 -13.23 -31.01
C LEU A 527 -0.99 -13.38 -30.53
N THR A 528 -1.71 -12.26 -30.41
CA THR A 528 -3.13 -12.26 -30.00
C THR A 528 -4.00 -13.04 -30.97
N ILE A 529 -3.78 -12.91 -32.29
CA ILE A 529 -4.50 -13.70 -33.31
C ILE A 529 -4.22 -15.19 -33.13
N VAL A 530 -2.97 -15.60 -32.87
CA VAL A 530 -2.62 -17.01 -32.64
C VAL A 530 -3.30 -17.57 -31.39
N ILE A 531 -3.29 -16.84 -30.28
CA ILE A 531 -3.96 -17.28 -29.04
C ILE A 531 -5.49 -17.31 -29.22
N CYS A 532 -6.04 -16.32 -29.91
CA CYS A 532 -7.46 -16.28 -30.26
C CYS A 532 -7.86 -17.48 -31.13
N GLN A 533 -7.02 -17.86 -32.10
CA GLN A 533 -7.23 -19.03 -32.95
C GLN A 533 -7.31 -20.32 -32.11
N CYS A 534 -6.44 -20.50 -31.12
CA CYS A 534 -6.53 -21.63 -30.20
C CYS A 534 -7.87 -21.68 -29.46
N GLY A 535 -8.42 -20.52 -29.07
CA GLY A 535 -9.76 -20.41 -28.49
C GLY A 535 -10.86 -20.79 -29.47
N ILE A 536 -10.81 -20.32 -30.72
CA ILE A 536 -11.81 -20.61 -31.76
C ILE A 536 -11.84 -22.11 -32.10
N LEU A 537 -10.68 -22.78 -32.10
CA LEU A 537 -10.60 -24.22 -32.38
C LEU A 537 -11.39 -25.09 -31.39
N LEU A 538 -11.65 -24.61 -30.16
CA LEU A 538 -12.54 -25.32 -29.23
C LEU A 538 -13.98 -25.40 -29.77
N GLY A 539 -14.42 -24.43 -30.58
CA GLY A 539 -15.67 -24.49 -31.35
C GLY A 539 -16.97 -24.38 -30.54
N ASN A 540 -16.92 -24.18 -29.22
CA ASN A 540 -18.09 -24.09 -28.36
C ASN A 540 -17.99 -22.93 -27.35
N VAL A 541 -18.96 -22.02 -27.39
CA VAL A 541 -19.06 -20.86 -26.49
C VAL A 541 -19.15 -21.28 -25.01
N ASP A 542 -19.82 -22.40 -24.72
CA ASP A 542 -20.09 -22.83 -23.34
C ASP A 542 -18.84 -23.42 -22.65
N LEU A 543 -17.86 -23.87 -23.43
CA LEU A 543 -16.54 -24.28 -22.92
C LEU A 543 -15.59 -23.08 -22.76
N LEU A 544 -15.72 -22.07 -23.63
CA LEU A 544 -14.92 -20.84 -23.54
C LEU A 544 -15.29 -19.98 -22.34
N ALA A 545 -16.58 -19.86 -22.03
CA ALA A 545 -17.07 -18.94 -21.00
C ALA A 545 -16.51 -19.25 -19.59
N PRO A 546 -16.50 -20.50 -19.08
CA PRO A 546 -15.87 -20.82 -17.80
C PRO A 546 -14.35 -20.59 -17.80
N LEU A 547 -13.66 -20.90 -18.90
CA LEU A 547 -12.21 -20.69 -19.02
C LEU A 547 -11.87 -19.20 -18.91
N LEU A 548 -12.63 -18.35 -19.60
CA LEU A 548 -12.48 -16.90 -19.54
C LEU A 548 -12.77 -16.35 -18.14
N SER A 549 -13.82 -16.88 -17.50
CA SER A 549 -14.22 -16.48 -16.15
C SER A 549 -13.10 -16.69 -15.13
N MET A 550 -12.31 -17.76 -15.25
CA MET A 550 -11.15 -18.00 -14.37
C MET A 550 -10.11 -16.89 -14.44
N PHE A 551 -9.76 -16.43 -15.65
CA PHE A 551 -8.76 -15.36 -15.82
C PHE A 551 -9.25 -14.01 -15.29
N PHE A 552 -10.51 -13.65 -15.53
CA PHE A 552 -11.08 -12.40 -15.01
C PHE A 552 -11.30 -12.43 -13.49
N LEU A 553 -11.81 -13.53 -12.93
CA LEU A 553 -11.95 -13.70 -11.48
C LEU A 553 -10.60 -13.60 -10.78
N MET A 554 -9.55 -14.15 -11.38
CA MET A 554 -8.19 -14.05 -10.85
C MET A 554 -7.66 -12.62 -10.88
N CYS A 555 -7.84 -11.93 -12.02
CA CYS A 555 -7.48 -10.53 -12.18
C CYS A 555 -8.16 -9.65 -11.12
N TYR A 556 -9.48 -9.81 -10.94
CA TYR A 556 -10.26 -9.08 -9.93
C TYR A 556 -9.86 -9.46 -8.50
N GLY A 557 -9.56 -10.74 -8.25
CA GLY A 557 -9.01 -11.21 -6.99
C GLY A 557 -7.70 -10.51 -6.62
N PHE A 558 -6.74 -10.41 -7.55
CA PHE A 558 -5.47 -9.72 -7.30
C PHE A 558 -5.62 -8.23 -7.05
N VAL A 559 -6.49 -7.54 -7.80
CA VAL A 559 -6.79 -6.12 -7.56
C VAL A 559 -7.35 -5.92 -6.15
N ASN A 560 -8.30 -6.75 -5.73
CA ASN A 560 -8.90 -6.71 -4.40
C ASN A 560 -7.88 -7.02 -3.29
N LEU A 561 -7.04 -8.05 -3.49
CA LEU A 561 -5.97 -8.42 -2.56
C LEU A 561 -4.96 -7.28 -2.39
N ALA A 562 -4.50 -6.69 -3.49
CA ALA A 562 -3.48 -5.64 -3.45
C ALA A 562 -3.99 -4.40 -2.69
N CYS A 563 -5.20 -3.92 -2.98
CA CYS A 563 -5.78 -2.77 -2.25
C CYS A 563 -5.88 -3.05 -0.73
N ALA A 564 -6.37 -4.24 -0.34
CA ALA A 564 -6.49 -4.62 1.06
C ALA A 564 -5.13 -4.70 1.77
N VAL A 565 -4.13 -5.33 1.15
CA VAL A 565 -2.78 -5.50 1.69
C VAL A 565 -2.08 -4.16 1.85
N GLN A 566 -2.18 -3.27 0.86
CA GLN A 566 -1.54 -1.95 0.90
C GLN A 566 -2.13 -1.06 1.99
N THR A 567 -3.45 -1.06 2.17
CA THR A 567 -4.08 -0.38 3.30
C THR A 567 -3.68 -0.97 4.64
N LEU A 568 -3.63 -2.31 4.78
CA LEU A 568 -3.29 -2.97 6.04
C LEU A 568 -1.82 -2.74 6.44
N LEU A 569 -0.91 -2.79 5.46
CA LEU A 569 0.53 -2.60 5.67
C LEU A 569 0.94 -1.14 5.80
N ARG A 570 0.02 -0.19 5.56
CA ARG A 570 0.26 1.26 5.50
C ARG A 570 1.45 1.57 4.60
N THR A 571 1.37 1.11 3.35
CA THR A 571 2.38 1.44 2.33
C THR A 571 2.48 2.96 2.17
N PRO A 572 3.69 3.56 2.14
CA PRO A 572 3.88 5.02 2.18
C PRO A 572 3.11 5.82 1.10
N ASN A 573 3.08 5.28 -0.12
CA ASN A 573 2.49 5.93 -1.30
C ASN A 573 1.00 5.62 -1.50
N TRP A 574 0.37 4.89 -0.57
CA TRP A 574 -1.04 4.49 -0.70
C TRP A 574 -1.93 5.31 0.22
N ARG A 575 -2.64 6.28 -0.36
CA ARG A 575 -3.56 7.19 0.33
C ARG A 575 -4.84 7.38 -0.49
N PRO A 576 -5.69 6.34 -0.62
CA PRO A 576 -6.91 6.43 -1.41
C PRO A 576 -7.84 7.50 -0.82
N ARG A 577 -8.27 8.46 -1.66
CA ARG A 577 -9.19 9.54 -1.26
C ARG A 577 -10.67 9.19 -1.43
N PHE A 578 -10.98 8.02 -2.00
CA PHE A 578 -12.36 7.61 -2.25
C PHE A 578 -13.13 7.34 -0.95
N LYS A 579 -14.25 8.05 -0.74
CA LYS A 579 -15.03 8.05 0.51
C LYS A 579 -15.64 6.69 0.87
N PHE A 580 -16.07 5.91 -0.13
CA PHE A 580 -16.74 4.61 0.09
C PHE A 580 -15.77 3.43 0.13
N TYR A 581 -14.46 3.69 0.10
CA TYR A 581 -13.46 2.64 0.20
C TYR A 581 -13.20 2.25 1.66
N HIS A 582 -13.19 0.94 1.93
CA HIS A 582 -12.67 0.35 3.16
C HIS A 582 -11.99 -0.98 2.84
N TRP A 583 -10.91 -1.31 3.57
CA TRP A 583 -10.12 -2.53 3.31
C TRP A 583 -10.95 -3.82 3.41
N SER A 584 -11.97 -3.85 4.29
CA SER A 584 -12.85 -5.01 4.45
C SER A 584 -13.70 -5.29 3.20
N LEU A 585 -14.13 -4.26 2.46
CA LEU A 585 -14.90 -4.43 1.22
C LEU A 585 -14.05 -5.12 0.14
N SER A 586 -12.76 -4.75 0.06
CA SER A 586 -11.81 -5.42 -0.83
C SER A 586 -11.57 -6.88 -0.41
N LEU A 587 -11.48 -7.17 0.89
CA LEU A 587 -11.30 -8.53 1.38
C LEU A 587 -12.53 -9.42 1.15
N ILE A 588 -13.74 -8.86 1.28
CA ILE A 588 -15.00 -9.55 0.90
C ILE A 588 -15.01 -9.82 -0.61
N GLY A 589 -14.61 -8.85 -1.43
CA GLY A 589 -14.47 -9.00 -2.88
C GLY A 589 -13.50 -10.12 -3.27
N LEU A 590 -12.33 -10.18 -2.62
CA LEU A 590 -11.36 -11.27 -2.80
C LEU A 590 -11.97 -12.64 -2.45
N THR A 591 -12.65 -12.72 -1.31
CA THR A 591 -13.26 -13.97 -0.82
C THR A 591 -14.33 -14.46 -1.79
N LEU A 592 -15.18 -13.56 -2.29
CA LEU A 592 -16.18 -13.90 -3.30
C LEU A 592 -15.54 -14.33 -4.63
N CYS A 593 -14.48 -13.67 -5.09
CA CYS A 593 -13.76 -14.07 -6.31
C CYS A 593 -13.22 -15.51 -6.20
N ILE A 594 -12.55 -15.83 -5.09
CA ILE A 594 -12.00 -17.17 -4.84
C ILE A 594 -13.12 -18.20 -4.73
N SER A 595 -14.23 -17.85 -4.05
CA SER A 595 -15.37 -18.75 -3.88
C SER A 595 -16.01 -19.11 -5.22
N VAL A 596 -16.28 -18.11 -6.08
CA VAL A 596 -16.85 -18.33 -7.43
C VAL A 596 -15.89 -19.15 -8.32
N MET A 597 -14.59 -18.91 -8.20
CA MET A 597 -13.56 -19.63 -8.94
C MET A 597 -13.54 -21.13 -8.56
N ILE A 598 -13.54 -21.43 -7.25
CA ILE A 598 -13.58 -22.81 -6.73
C ILE A 598 -14.91 -23.50 -7.08
N MET A 599 -16.04 -22.78 -6.98
CA MET A 599 -17.35 -23.29 -7.35
C MET A 599 -17.40 -23.73 -8.81
N THR A 600 -16.83 -22.93 -9.72
CA THR A 600 -16.84 -23.24 -11.16
C THR A 600 -15.98 -24.47 -11.46
N SER A 601 -14.72 -24.47 -11.03
CA SER A 601 -13.83 -25.63 -11.11
C SER A 601 -12.66 -25.47 -10.16
N TRP A 602 -12.62 -26.31 -9.12
CA TRP A 602 -11.58 -26.25 -8.11
C TRP A 602 -10.18 -26.60 -8.64
N TYR A 603 -10.07 -27.52 -9.60
CA TYR A 603 -8.78 -27.95 -10.14
C TYR A 603 -8.18 -26.88 -11.07
N PHE A 604 -8.97 -26.27 -11.94
CA PHE A 604 -8.52 -25.14 -12.77
C PHE A 604 -8.18 -23.92 -11.91
N ALA A 605 -8.96 -23.68 -10.84
CA ALA A 605 -8.69 -22.61 -9.88
C ALA A 605 -7.30 -22.75 -9.22
N LEU A 606 -6.95 -23.95 -8.75
CA LEU A 606 -5.64 -24.22 -8.13
C LEU A 606 -4.48 -24.03 -9.12
N ILE A 607 -4.62 -24.56 -10.34
CA ILE A 607 -3.60 -24.41 -11.39
C ILE A 607 -3.37 -22.94 -11.72
N ALA A 608 -4.46 -22.18 -11.91
CA ALA A 608 -4.36 -20.78 -12.25
C ALA A 608 -3.74 -19.96 -11.10
N MET A 609 -4.09 -20.24 -9.83
CA MET A 609 -3.49 -19.55 -8.68
C MET A 609 -2.00 -19.84 -8.56
N GLY A 610 -1.59 -21.10 -8.77
CA GLY A 610 -0.18 -21.48 -8.82
C GLY A 610 0.58 -20.74 -9.91
N MET A 611 0.03 -20.68 -11.13
CA MET A 611 0.61 -19.94 -12.24
C MET A 611 0.76 -18.44 -11.94
N ALA A 612 -0.23 -17.81 -11.32
CA ALA A 612 -0.16 -16.40 -10.98
C ALA A 612 0.85 -16.08 -9.88
N ILE A 613 1.00 -16.95 -8.88
CA ILE A 613 2.06 -16.82 -7.86
C ILE A 613 3.45 -16.91 -8.51
N ILE A 614 3.62 -17.84 -9.46
CA ILE A 614 4.87 -17.98 -10.22
C ILE A 614 5.17 -16.71 -11.02
N ILE A 615 4.18 -16.15 -11.73
CA ILE A 615 4.33 -14.90 -12.49
C ILE A 615 4.69 -13.74 -11.55
N TYR A 616 3.98 -13.59 -10.44
CA TYR A 616 4.26 -12.54 -9.45
C TYR A 616 5.68 -12.64 -8.89
N LYS A 617 6.10 -13.84 -8.44
CA LYS A 617 7.44 -14.06 -7.90
C LYS A 617 8.55 -13.92 -8.94
N TYR A 618 8.28 -14.29 -10.19
CA TYR A 618 9.21 -14.07 -11.29
C TYR A 618 9.43 -12.57 -11.54
N ILE A 619 8.37 -11.77 -11.56
CA ILE A 619 8.47 -10.31 -11.75
C ILE A 619 9.20 -9.67 -10.57
N GLU A 620 8.88 -10.06 -9.33
CA GLU A 620 9.58 -9.57 -8.12
C GLU A 620 11.08 -9.86 -8.18
N TYR A 621 11.47 -11.08 -8.56
CA TYR A 621 12.87 -11.48 -8.70
C TYR A 621 13.60 -10.64 -9.76
N ARG A 622 13.01 -10.46 -10.96
CA ARG A 622 13.64 -9.68 -12.03
C ARG A 622 13.65 -8.18 -11.73
N GLY A 623 12.64 -7.67 -11.03
CA GLY A 623 12.62 -6.30 -10.51
C GLY A 623 13.79 -6.06 -9.56
N ALA A 624 14.01 -6.98 -8.61
CA ALA A 624 15.14 -6.93 -7.70
C ALA A 624 16.50 -7.04 -8.41
N GLU A 625 16.61 -7.91 -9.42
CA GLU A 625 17.83 -8.06 -10.23
C GLU A 625 18.15 -6.79 -11.02
N LYS A 626 17.14 -6.11 -11.58
CA LYS A 626 17.32 -4.84 -12.32
C LYS A 626 17.68 -3.68 -11.40
N GLU A 627 17.08 -3.59 -10.22
CA GLU A 627 17.34 -2.49 -9.27
C GLU A 627 18.68 -2.65 -8.54
N TRP A 628 19.06 -3.88 -8.16
CA TRP A 628 20.21 -4.14 -7.28
C TRP A 628 21.36 -4.93 -7.92
N GLY A 629 21.21 -5.38 -9.17
CA GLY A 629 22.19 -6.19 -9.90
C GLY A 629 22.21 -7.69 -9.55
N ASP A 630 21.59 -8.09 -8.43
CA ASP A 630 21.45 -9.48 -7.98
C ASP A 630 20.02 -9.70 -7.47
N GLY A 631 19.33 -10.72 -7.98
CA GLY A 631 17.93 -10.99 -7.66
C GLY A 631 17.70 -11.39 -6.20
N ILE A 632 18.47 -12.33 -5.64
CA ILE A 632 18.22 -12.84 -4.28
C ILE A 632 18.61 -11.79 -3.23
N ARG A 633 19.80 -11.21 -3.40
CA ARG A 633 20.28 -10.15 -2.50
C ARG A 633 19.46 -8.88 -2.66
N GLY A 634 19.03 -8.56 -3.89
CA GLY A 634 18.14 -7.44 -4.19
C GLY A 634 16.81 -7.54 -3.46
N MET A 635 16.16 -8.72 -3.44
CA MET A 635 14.92 -8.91 -2.68
C MET A 635 15.10 -8.61 -1.19
N ALA A 636 16.20 -9.07 -0.58
CA ALA A 636 16.51 -8.79 0.81
C ALA A 636 16.75 -7.29 1.07
N LEU A 637 17.42 -6.59 0.15
CA LEU A 637 17.67 -5.14 0.22
C LEU A 637 16.39 -4.33 0.06
N THR A 638 15.52 -4.68 -0.91
CA THR A 638 14.21 -4.05 -1.09
C THR A 638 13.34 -4.22 0.16
N ALA A 639 13.30 -5.42 0.74
CA ALA A 639 12.56 -5.68 1.98
C ALA A 639 13.10 -4.86 3.17
N ALA A 640 14.43 -4.72 3.29
CA ALA A 640 15.06 -3.90 4.31
C ALA A 640 14.76 -2.41 4.13
N ARG A 641 14.90 -1.88 2.91
CA ARG A 641 14.58 -0.49 2.57
C ARG A 641 13.11 -0.17 2.88
N TYR A 642 12.19 -1.02 2.44
CA TYR A 642 10.76 -0.83 2.67
C TYR A 642 10.43 -0.79 4.18
N SER A 643 11.04 -1.69 4.95
CA SER A 643 10.88 -1.73 6.41
C SER A 643 11.41 -0.47 7.10
N LEU A 644 12.52 0.08 6.62
CA LEU A 644 13.14 1.30 7.17
C LEU A 644 12.33 2.56 6.87
N LEU A 645 11.83 2.72 5.63
CA LEU A 645 10.98 3.85 5.27
C LEU A 645 9.69 3.86 6.10
N ARG A 646 9.11 2.68 6.36
CA ARG A 646 7.92 2.56 7.21
C ARG A 646 8.19 2.92 8.67
N LEU A 647 9.40 2.67 9.16
CA LEU A 647 9.80 3.03 10.53
C LEU A 647 9.92 4.55 10.73
N GLU A 648 10.09 5.33 9.65
CA GLU A 648 10.27 6.78 9.70
C GLU A 648 8.94 7.55 9.77
N GLU A 649 7.87 7.06 9.14
CA GLU A 649 6.56 7.73 9.11
C GLU A 649 5.79 7.67 10.46
N GLY A 650 6.14 6.75 11.36
CA GLY A 650 5.45 6.58 12.64
C GLY A 650 6.12 7.33 13.80
N PRO A 651 5.37 7.90 14.77
CA PRO A 651 5.99 8.41 15.99
C PRO A 651 6.72 7.24 16.66
N PRO A 652 8.01 7.40 17.07
CA PRO A 652 8.73 6.35 17.74
C PRO A 652 7.90 5.90 18.95
N HIS A 653 7.67 4.60 19.11
CA HIS A 653 6.87 4.09 20.22
C HIS A 653 7.51 4.48 21.56
N THR A 654 7.07 5.59 22.14
CA THR A 654 7.64 6.19 23.37
C THR A 654 7.16 5.49 24.64
N LYS A 655 6.02 4.76 24.58
CA LYS A 655 5.37 4.17 25.77
C LYS A 655 6.09 2.93 26.34
N ASN A 656 6.94 2.29 25.55
CA ASN A 656 7.68 1.08 25.95
C ASN A 656 9.13 1.14 25.46
N TRP A 657 9.96 1.78 26.27
CA TRP A 657 11.38 1.84 26.00
C TRP A 657 12.04 0.44 26.06
N ARG A 658 13.00 0.20 25.16
CA ARG A 658 13.86 -0.98 25.12
C ARG A 658 15.28 -0.57 24.72
N PRO A 659 16.33 -1.15 25.31
CA PRO A 659 17.70 -0.78 25.00
C PRO A 659 18.09 -1.28 23.60
N GLN A 660 18.50 -0.35 22.73
CA GLN A 660 19.16 -0.60 21.45
C GLN A 660 20.61 -0.14 21.62
N ILE A 661 21.53 -1.09 21.53
CA ILE A 661 22.85 -0.93 22.16
C ILE A 661 23.89 -0.49 21.13
N LEU A 662 24.64 0.55 21.47
CA LEU A 662 25.92 0.93 20.86
C LEU A 662 27.05 0.56 21.82
N VAL A 663 27.86 -0.43 21.46
CA VAL A 663 29.04 -0.82 22.25
C VAL A 663 30.27 -0.09 21.70
N LEU A 664 30.87 0.76 22.54
CA LEU A 664 32.13 1.44 22.21
C LEU A 664 33.29 0.58 22.71
N SER A 665 33.96 -0.12 21.78
CA SER A 665 35.06 -1.01 22.10
C SER A 665 36.41 -0.33 21.84
N LYS A 666 37.25 -0.26 22.87
CA LYS A 666 38.62 0.24 22.76
C LYS A 666 39.53 -0.86 22.21
N LEU A 667 40.25 -0.57 21.13
CA LEU A 667 41.29 -1.46 20.60
C LEU A 667 42.65 -1.15 21.24
N ASN A 668 43.47 -2.19 21.39
CA ASN A 668 44.88 -2.09 21.73
C ASN A 668 45.72 -1.80 20.47
N ASP A 669 47.02 -1.54 20.63
CA ASP A 669 47.94 -1.24 19.51
C ASP A 669 48.03 -2.40 18.49
N ASN A 670 47.78 -3.63 18.95
CA ASN A 670 47.67 -4.83 18.10
C ASN A 670 46.30 -5.00 17.41
N LEU A 671 45.45 -3.97 17.41
CA LEU A 671 44.09 -3.98 16.83
C LEU A 671 43.13 -5.03 17.45
N LEU A 672 43.43 -5.48 18.67
CA LEU A 672 42.58 -6.40 19.43
C LEU A 672 41.72 -5.63 20.44
N PRO A 673 40.42 -5.99 20.62
CA PRO A 673 39.59 -5.40 21.66
C PRO A 673 40.18 -5.58 23.06
N LYS A 674 40.34 -4.49 23.81
CA LYS A 674 40.93 -4.50 25.15
C LYS A 674 40.12 -5.30 26.15
N TYR A 675 38.79 -5.19 26.09
CA TYR A 675 37.87 -5.86 27.00
C TYR A 675 36.92 -6.78 26.24
N ARG A 676 37.26 -8.06 26.15
CA ARG A 676 36.43 -9.07 25.46
C ARG A 676 35.04 -9.22 26.10
N LYS A 677 34.97 -9.21 27.43
CA LYS A 677 33.74 -9.47 28.20
C LYS A 677 32.64 -8.42 28.03
N ILE A 678 32.94 -7.26 27.42
CA ILE A 678 31.92 -6.26 27.08
C ILE A 678 30.92 -6.80 26.04
N PHE A 679 31.40 -7.65 25.12
CA PHE A 679 30.58 -8.31 24.11
C PHE A 679 29.72 -9.42 24.72
N SER A 680 30.28 -10.18 25.67
CA SER A 680 29.53 -11.17 26.44
C SER A 680 28.41 -10.50 27.25
N PHE A 681 28.69 -9.38 27.92
CA PHE A 681 27.70 -8.61 28.66
C PHE A 681 26.59 -8.07 27.74
N ALA A 682 26.93 -7.49 26.58
CA ALA A 682 25.94 -7.02 25.61
C ALA A 682 25.04 -8.17 25.12
N THR A 683 25.61 -9.36 24.89
CA THR A 683 24.85 -10.56 24.53
C THR A 683 23.91 -11.01 25.65
N GLN A 684 24.38 -11.00 26.90
CA GLN A 684 23.58 -11.36 28.07
C GLN A 684 22.39 -10.41 28.26
N LEU A 685 22.58 -9.11 28.04
CA LEU A 685 21.54 -8.11 28.18
C LEU A 685 20.46 -8.20 27.08
N LYS A 686 20.85 -8.57 25.85
CA LYS A 686 19.94 -8.61 24.69
C LYS A 686 19.41 -10.00 24.35
N ALA A 687 20.04 -11.06 24.84
CA ALA A 687 19.75 -12.45 24.51
C ALA A 687 19.57 -12.69 22.99
N GLY A 688 20.33 -11.97 22.16
CA GLY A 688 20.27 -12.04 20.69
C GLY A 688 19.06 -11.37 20.03
N LYS A 689 18.30 -10.52 20.74
CA LYS A 689 17.13 -9.79 20.23
C LYS A 689 17.39 -8.28 20.15
N GLY A 690 16.87 -7.63 19.10
CA GLY A 690 16.98 -6.18 18.88
C GLY A 690 18.31 -5.73 18.29
N LEU A 691 18.51 -4.41 18.20
CA LEU A 691 19.68 -3.80 17.57
C LEU A 691 20.87 -3.76 18.52
N THR A 692 22.01 -4.25 18.05
CA THR A 692 23.33 -4.07 18.67
C THR A 692 24.31 -3.62 17.60
N ILE A 693 25.02 -2.53 17.85
CA ILE A 693 26.08 -2.04 16.97
C ILE A 693 27.35 -1.91 17.80
N CYS A 694 28.45 -2.51 17.33
CA CYS A 694 29.74 -2.41 17.99
C CYS A 694 30.67 -1.55 17.14
N VAL A 695 31.21 -0.48 17.73
CA VAL A 695 32.11 0.43 17.04
C VAL A 695 33.42 0.58 17.78
N SER A 696 34.49 0.73 17.01
CA SER A 696 35.77 1.20 17.52
C SER A 696 36.27 2.43 16.77
N VAL A 697 37.05 3.26 17.47
CA VAL A 697 37.69 4.44 16.90
C VAL A 697 39.21 4.25 16.95
N ILE A 698 39.85 4.33 15.79
CA ILE A 698 41.31 4.25 15.65
C ILE A 698 41.86 5.65 15.44
N LYS A 699 42.93 5.99 16.16
CA LYS A 699 43.63 7.27 16.01
C LYS A 699 44.49 7.25 14.74
N GLY A 700 44.28 8.21 13.85
CA GLY A 700 45.17 8.51 12.73
C GLY A 700 44.45 9.01 11.49
N ASP A 701 45.15 9.01 10.36
CA ASP A 701 44.65 9.47 9.06
C ASP A 701 44.07 8.28 8.26
N HIS A 702 42.84 8.44 7.77
CA HIS A 702 42.10 7.38 7.08
C HIS A 702 42.81 6.92 5.80
N THR A 703 43.43 7.83 5.05
CA THR A 703 44.12 7.55 3.78
C THR A 703 45.31 6.61 3.97
N LYS A 704 45.97 6.68 5.12
CA LYS A 704 47.17 5.88 5.45
C LYS A 704 46.83 4.58 6.17
N ILE A 705 45.69 4.51 6.85
CA ILE A 705 45.32 3.44 7.80
C ILE A 705 44.15 2.59 7.29
N THR A 706 43.72 2.76 6.03
CA THR A 706 42.55 2.04 5.47
C THR A 706 42.63 0.52 5.67
N ASN A 707 43.77 -0.11 5.34
CA ASN A 707 43.95 -1.55 5.49
C ASN A 707 43.83 -2.00 6.95
N LYS A 708 44.48 -1.27 7.88
CA LYS A 708 44.38 -1.55 9.32
C LYS A 708 42.95 -1.39 9.84
N ALA A 709 42.17 -0.45 9.31
CA ALA A 709 40.77 -0.26 9.68
C ALA A 709 39.88 -1.43 9.20
N VAL A 710 40.12 -1.93 7.99
CA VAL A 710 39.44 -3.13 7.46
C VAL A 710 39.80 -4.37 8.29
N ASP A 711 41.08 -4.54 8.63
CA ASP A 711 41.57 -5.65 9.46
C ASP A 711 40.96 -5.59 10.87
N ALA A 712 40.95 -4.41 11.49
CA ALA A 712 40.30 -4.19 12.77
C ALA A 712 38.80 -4.50 12.72
N LYS A 713 38.11 -4.12 11.65
CA LYS A 713 36.68 -4.41 11.46
C LYS A 713 36.43 -5.92 11.32
N SER A 714 37.27 -6.64 10.59
CA SER A 714 37.19 -8.10 10.47
C SER A 714 37.43 -8.80 11.82
N THR A 715 38.40 -8.31 12.59
CA THR A 715 38.71 -8.80 13.93
C THR A 715 37.54 -8.57 14.88
N LEU A 716 36.97 -7.37 14.88
CA LEU A 716 35.81 -7.02 15.71
C LEU A 716 34.59 -7.88 15.38
N ARG A 717 34.34 -8.16 14.08
CA ARG A 717 33.31 -9.09 13.63
C ARG A 717 33.56 -10.52 14.11
N LYS A 718 34.80 -10.99 14.11
CA LYS A 718 35.16 -12.31 14.62
C LYS A 718 34.83 -12.43 16.11
N TYR A 719 35.26 -11.46 16.93
CA TYR A 719 34.92 -11.43 18.36
C TYR A 719 33.41 -11.36 18.64
N MET A 720 32.67 -10.59 17.84
CA MET A 720 31.20 -10.57 17.94
C MET A 720 30.58 -11.94 17.66
N THR A 721 31.11 -12.66 16.66
CA THR A 721 30.62 -13.99 16.29
C THR A 721 30.96 -15.02 17.38
N ASP A 722 32.19 -14.97 17.90
CA ASP A 722 32.66 -15.86 18.97
C ASP A 722 31.82 -15.70 20.25
N GLU A 723 31.46 -14.47 20.60
CA GLU A 723 30.62 -14.15 21.77
C GLU A 723 29.11 -14.23 21.48
N LYS A 724 28.72 -14.62 20.26
CA LYS A 724 27.33 -14.75 19.79
C LYS A 724 26.53 -13.44 19.83
N VAL A 725 27.20 -12.30 19.65
CA VAL A 725 26.57 -10.99 19.49
C VAL A 725 25.95 -10.91 18.09
N LYS A 726 24.61 -10.91 18.01
CA LYS A 726 23.89 -10.61 16.77
C LYS A 726 23.80 -9.10 16.58
N GLY A 727 24.56 -8.55 15.64
CA GLY A 727 24.61 -7.11 15.43
C GLY A 727 25.50 -6.69 14.27
N PHE A 728 25.71 -5.38 14.16
CA PHE A 728 26.58 -4.77 13.15
C PHE A 728 27.89 -4.31 13.78
N CYS A 729 28.97 -4.30 12.99
CA CYS A 729 30.27 -3.83 13.42
C CYS A 729 30.76 -2.71 12.51
N ASP A 730 31.37 -1.67 13.08
CA ASP A 730 32.05 -0.65 12.30
C ASP A 730 33.32 -0.12 12.98
N VAL A 731 34.19 0.50 12.19
CA VAL A 731 35.44 1.09 12.67
C VAL A 731 35.62 2.46 12.04
N LEU A 732 35.70 3.49 12.87
CA LEU A 732 35.97 4.87 12.43
C LEU A 732 37.45 5.20 12.63
N VAL A 733 38.05 5.88 11.66
CA VAL A 733 39.42 6.44 11.78
C VAL A 733 39.28 7.95 11.98
N SER A 734 39.89 8.48 13.03
CA SER A 734 39.86 9.93 13.33
C SER A 734 41.20 10.42 13.88
N GLN A 735 41.53 11.69 13.64
CA GLN A 735 42.73 12.34 14.19
C GLN A 735 42.70 12.39 15.72
N GLN A 736 41.51 12.65 16.29
CA GLN A 736 41.27 12.64 17.72
C GLN A 736 40.18 11.65 18.10
N ILE A 737 40.45 10.85 19.14
CA ILE A 737 39.53 9.81 19.61
C ILE A 737 38.23 10.43 20.15
N GLY A 738 38.32 11.55 20.88
CA GLY A 738 37.15 12.24 21.45
C GLY A 738 36.17 12.72 20.37
N GLU A 739 36.67 13.38 19.32
CA GLU A 739 35.87 13.80 18.17
C GLU A 739 35.29 12.60 17.42
N GLY A 740 36.09 11.57 17.16
CA GLY A 740 35.63 10.36 16.51
C GLY A 740 34.49 9.67 17.27
N LEU A 741 34.61 9.55 18.59
CA LEU A 741 33.54 9.00 19.44
C LEU A 741 32.29 9.89 19.38
N SER A 742 32.46 11.22 19.40
CA SER A 742 31.33 12.14 19.30
C SER A 742 30.58 11.99 17.97
N SER A 743 31.30 11.90 16.86
CA SER A 743 30.69 11.69 15.53
C SER A 743 29.96 10.36 15.44
N VAL A 744 30.53 9.27 15.97
CA VAL A 744 29.89 7.94 16.00
C VAL A 744 28.58 7.98 16.78
N ILE A 745 28.58 8.58 17.97
CA ILE A 745 27.41 8.65 18.85
C ILE A 745 26.25 9.39 18.18
N GLN A 746 26.53 10.42 17.38
CA GLN A 746 25.52 11.24 16.71
C GLN A 746 24.99 10.62 15.42
N THR A 747 25.85 9.96 14.63
CA THR A 747 25.54 9.60 13.23
C THR A 747 25.17 8.14 13.02
N ILE A 748 25.36 7.28 14.02
CA ILE A 748 25.21 5.84 13.81
C ILE A 748 23.75 5.39 13.73
N GLY A 749 23.48 4.48 12.79
CA GLY A 749 22.15 3.96 12.50
C GLY A 749 21.67 4.40 11.12
N LEU A 750 20.46 3.97 10.74
CA LEU A 750 19.83 4.34 9.48
C LEU A 750 18.33 4.57 9.69
N GLY A 751 17.87 5.80 9.43
CA GLY A 751 16.47 6.19 9.62
C GLY A 751 15.96 5.91 11.04
N GLY A 752 14.81 5.24 11.16
CA GLY A 752 14.24 4.81 12.45
C GLY A 752 15.04 3.73 13.18
N MET A 753 16.01 3.07 12.53
CA MET A 753 16.83 2.00 13.12
C MET A 753 18.15 2.57 13.66
N LYS A 754 18.09 3.13 14.87
CA LYS A 754 19.24 3.74 15.57
C LYS A 754 19.39 3.22 17.01
N PRO A 755 20.61 3.21 17.58
CA PRO A 755 20.79 2.91 18.98
C PRO A 755 20.22 4.02 19.86
N ASN A 756 19.88 3.68 21.10
CA ASN A 756 19.41 4.62 22.12
C ASN A 756 20.15 4.46 23.45
N THR A 757 21.08 3.50 23.52
CA THR A 757 21.85 3.15 24.71
C THR A 757 23.30 2.99 24.31
N VAL A 758 24.22 3.66 25.00
CA VAL A 758 25.67 3.56 24.78
C VAL A 758 26.31 2.78 25.94
N ILE A 759 27.09 1.76 25.61
CA ILE A 759 27.94 1.04 26.56
C ILE A 759 29.39 1.45 26.34
N ILE A 760 30.03 1.97 27.39
CA ILE A 760 31.44 2.35 27.39
C ILE A 760 32.17 1.71 28.58
N GLY A 761 33.37 1.16 28.35
CA GLY A 761 34.17 0.57 29.43
C GLY A 761 34.80 1.61 30.36
N TRP A 762 34.92 1.27 31.65
CA TRP A 762 35.60 2.12 32.64
C TRP A 762 37.09 2.38 32.28
N PRO A 763 37.59 3.63 32.43
CA PRO A 763 38.98 3.96 32.13
C PRO A 763 39.93 3.61 33.30
N TYR A 764 40.27 2.33 33.53
CA TYR A 764 41.09 1.89 34.69
C TYR A 764 42.44 2.60 34.91
N SER A 765 43.09 3.11 33.86
CA SER A 765 44.44 3.74 33.96
C SER A 765 44.37 5.27 33.97
N TRP A 766 43.32 5.84 34.54
CA TRP A 766 43.07 7.27 34.47
C TRP A 766 43.94 8.12 35.42
N ARG A 767 44.41 7.53 36.54
CA ARG A 767 45.33 8.15 37.50
C ARG A 767 46.81 8.16 37.08
N GLN A 768 47.19 7.43 36.01
CA GLN A 768 48.57 7.38 35.54
C GLN A 768 48.95 8.64 34.74
N GLU A 769 50.09 9.26 35.07
CA GLU A 769 50.59 10.46 34.40
C GLU A 769 50.80 10.24 32.88
N GLY A 770 50.44 11.25 32.07
CA GLY A 770 50.68 11.27 30.62
C GLY A 770 49.54 10.78 29.71
N ARG A 771 48.40 10.30 30.23
CA ARG A 771 47.25 9.86 29.41
C ARG A 771 45.98 10.66 29.71
N ASN A 772 45.56 11.53 28.78
CA ASN A 772 44.27 12.26 28.76
C ASN A 772 43.01 11.36 28.62
N SER A 773 43.08 10.11 29.09
CA SER A 773 42.03 9.10 28.88
C SER A 773 40.72 9.41 29.61
N TRP A 774 40.78 10.04 30.79
CA TRP A 774 39.60 10.48 31.51
C TRP A 774 38.91 11.65 30.83
N LYS A 775 39.65 12.59 30.22
CA LYS A 775 39.07 13.70 29.44
C LYS A 775 38.22 13.17 28.29
N THR A 776 38.73 12.18 27.56
CA THR A 776 37.97 11.50 26.51
C THR A 776 36.72 10.79 27.05
N PHE A 777 36.82 10.14 28.21
CA PHE A 777 35.66 9.51 28.86
C PHE A 777 34.58 10.55 29.22
N ILE A 778 34.94 11.63 29.92
CA ILE A 778 34.00 12.68 30.33
C ILE A 778 33.39 13.40 29.12
N GLN A 779 34.18 13.71 28.10
CA GLN A 779 33.68 14.25 26.84
C GLN A 779 32.64 13.31 26.22
N THR A 780 32.91 12.00 26.21
CA THR A 780 31.97 11.01 25.69
C THR A 780 30.68 10.97 26.52
N VAL A 781 30.77 10.98 27.85
CA VAL A 781 29.59 11.03 28.75
C VAL A 781 28.73 12.26 28.46
N ARG A 782 29.35 13.43 28.27
CA ARG A 782 28.64 14.65 27.89
C ARG A 782 27.97 14.53 26.53
N THR A 783 28.66 13.99 25.51
CA THR A 783 28.06 13.78 24.20
C THR A 783 26.85 12.84 24.26
N VAL A 784 26.95 11.72 25.00
CA VAL A 784 25.82 10.79 25.16
C VAL A 784 24.62 11.47 25.81
N SER A 785 24.86 12.26 26.85
CA SER A 785 23.82 13.03 27.53
C SER A 785 23.20 14.09 26.61
N ALA A 786 24.00 14.78 25.78
CA ALA A 786 23.51 15.77 24.82
C ALA A 786 22.67 15.13 23.69
N CYS A 787 22.99 13.89 23.32
CA CYS A 787 22.18 13.11 22.36
C CYS A 787 20.92 12.48 22.97
N HIS A 788 20.63 12.70 24.26
CA HIS A 788 19.51 12.09 24.99
C HIS A 788 19.48 10.56 24.90
N MET A 789 20.66 9.92 24.97
CA MET A 789 20.78 8.47 25.01
C MET A 789 21.06 7.97 26.42
N ALA A 790 20.61 6.75 26.72
CA ALA A 790 20.98 6.09 27.95
C ALA A 790 22.46 5.71 27.93
N LEU A 791 23.13 5.79 29.07
CA LEU A 791 24.53 5.43 29.24
C LEU A 791 24.67 4.28 30.23
N MET A 792 25.53 3.31 29.90
CA MET A 792 25.89 2.20 30.76
C MET A 792 27.40 2.07 30.83
N VAL A 793 27.93 2.07 32.06
CA VAL A 793 29.36 1.99 32.33
C VAL A 793 29.64 0.80 33.24
N PRO A 794 30.03 -0.36 32.68
CA PRO A 794 30.47 -1.50 33.49
C PRO A 794 31.90 -1.26 34.04
N LYS A 795 32.01 -1.14 35.36
CA LYS A 795 33.27 -1.21 36.13
C LYS A 795 33.50 -2.66 36.57
N GLY A 796 34.76 -3.10 36.53
CA GLY A 796 35.12 -4.49 36.82
C GLY A 796 34.78 -5.48 35.69
N ILE A 797 34.70 -5.04 34.43
CA ILE A 797 34.27 -5.87 33.27
C ILE A 797 35.05 -7.18 33.11
N ASN A 798 36.30 -7.24 33.56
CA ASN A 798 37.11 -8.46 33.51
C ASN A 798 36.61 -9.54 34.50
N PHE A 799 35.89 -9.15 35.55
CA PHE A 799 35.28 -10.06 36.53
C PHE A 799 33.88 -10.52 36.13
N TYR A 800 33.30 -9.96 35.06
CA TYR A 800 31.97 -10.37 34.61
C TYR A 800 31.97 -11.84 34.14
N PRO A 801 30.85 -12.57 34.30
CA PRO A 801 30.76 -13.95 33.88
C PRO A 801 30.73 -14.08 32.36
N GLU A 802 31.33 -15.15 31.85
CA GLU A 802 31.14 -15.55 30.47
C GLU A 802 29.74 -16.15 30.26
N SER A 803 29.24 -16.13 29.02
CA SER A 803 27.88 -16.55 28.69
C SER A 803 27.58 -18.03 29.00
N ASN A 804 28.60 -18.88 29.15
CA ASN A 804 28.45 -20.29 29.49
C ASN A 804 28.38 -20.57 31.00
N HIS A 805 28.87 -19.65 31.83
CA HIS A 805 28.90 -19.83 33.27
C HIS A 805 27.52 -19.48 33.86
N LYS A 806 27.05 -20.27 34.82
CA LYS A 806 25.85 -19.95 35.61
C LYS A 806 26.30 -19.38 36.94
N ILE A 807 25.69 -18.28 37.35
CA ILE A 807 25.95 -17.66 38.66
C ILE A 807 24.68 -17.68 39.51
N GLY A 808 24.87 -17.87 40.81
CA GLY A 808 23.84 -17.73 41.83
C GLY A 808 24.27 -16.65 42.82
N GLY A 809 23.31 -15.94 43.40
CA GLY A 809 23.57 -14.81 44.31
C GLY A 809 22.57 -13.68 44.09
N ASN A 810 22.91 -12.47 44.53
CA ASN A 810 22.02 -11.32 44.46
C ASN A 810 22.48 -10.33 43.39
N ILE A 811 21.52 -9.71 42.70
CA ILE A 811 21.71 -8.50 41.92
C ILE A 811 21.07 -7.37 42.71
N ASP A 812 21.89 -6.41 43.13
CA ASP A 812 21.49 -5.32 43.99
C ASP A 812 21.32 -4.05 43.17
N ILE A 813 20.17 -3.41 43.33
CA ILE A 813 19.76 -2.25 42.55
C ILE A 813 19.65 -1.07 43.51
N TRP A 814 20.57 -0.11 43.38
CA TRP A 814 20.58 1.13 44.14
C TRP A 814 19.90 2.24 43.35
N TRP A 815 18.62 2.43 43.62
CA TRP A 815 17.83 3.51 43.03
C TRP A 815 17.98 4.77 43.87
N ILE A 816 18.78 5.70 43.34
CA ILE A 816 19.10 6.98 43.96
C ILE A 816 18.37 8.08 43.18
N VAL A 817 17.18 8.48 43.64
CA VAL A 817 16.34 9.60 43.14
C VAL A 817 15.79 9.42 41.71
N HIS A 818 16.65 9.21 40.70
CA HIS A 818 16.34 9.27 39.27
C HIS A 818 16.30 7.89 38.59
N ASP A 819 15.82 7.87 37.33
CA ASP A 819 15.94 6.75 36.39
C ASP A 819 15.33 5.39 36.81
N GLY A 820 14.47 5.36 37.83
CA GLY A 820 13.99 4.13 38.48
C GLY A 820 13.41 3.07 37.53
N GLY A 821 12.75 3.50 36.44
CA GLY A 821 12.27 2.58 35.41
C GLY A 821 13.37 1.81 34.68
N LEU A 822 14.47 2.49 34.32
CA LEU A 822 15.60 1.88 33.63
C LEU A 822 16.34 0.91 34.56
N LEU A 823 16.59 1.28 35.82
CA LEU A 823 17.25 0.41 36.79
C LEU A 823 16.46 -0.86 37.11
N MET A 824 15.14 -0.86 36.97
CA MET A 824 14.36 -2.08 37.14
C MET A 824 14.31 -2.91 35.87
N LEU A 825 14.27 -2.29 34.69
CA LEU A 825 14.22 -2.99 33.42
C LEU A 825 15.50 -3.78 33.13
N LEU A 826 16.68 -3.20 33.38
CA LEU A 826 17.97 -3.83 33.05
C LEU A 826 18.22 -5.18 33.76
N PRO A 827 18.15 -5.27 35.10
CA PRO A 827 18.32 -6.54 35.80
C PRO A 827 17.19 -7.53 35.49
N PHE A 828 15.98 -7.04 35.22
CA PHE A 828 14.89 -7.89 34.74
C PHE A 828 15.25 -8.56 33.41
N LEU A 829 15.75 -7.79 32.43
CA LEU A 829 16.22 -8.33 31.15
C LEU A 829 17.42 -9.27 31.33
N LEU A 830 18.36 -8.91 32.20
CA LEU A 830 19.56 -9.71 32.46
C LEU A 830 19.22 -11.08 33.05
N LYS A 831 18.25 -11.15 33.98
CA LYS A 831 17.76 -12.39 34.61
C LYS A 831 17.09 -13.36 33.62
N GLN A 832 16.65 -12.89 32.44
CA GLN A 832 16.14 -13.77 31.39
C GLN A 832 17.25 -14.64 30.76
N HIS A 833 18.51 -14.19 30.85
CA HIS A 833 19.64 -14.94 30.33
C HIS A 833 20.03 -16.11 31.24
N ARG A 834 20.48 -17.23 30.65
CA ARG A 834 20.88 -18.45 31.36
C ARG A 834 21.88 -18.22 32.49
N THR A 835 22.79 -17.26 32.31
CA THR A 835 23.84 -16.90 33.28
C THR A 835 23.28 -16.36 34.59
N TRP A 836 22.28 -15.47 34.52
CA TRP A 836 21.77 -14.69 35.66
C TRP A 836 20.41 -15.18 36.17
N ARG A 837 19.84 -16.22 35.55
CA ARG A 837 18.50 -16.75 35.87
C ARG A 837 18.31 -17.14 37.33
N ASN A 838 19.37 -17.61 37.98
CA ASN A 838 19.35 -18.06 39.37
C ASN A 838 19.59 -16.93 40.39
N CYS A 839 19.75 -15.68 39.94
CA CYS A 839 19.98 -14.55 40.83
C CYS A 839 18.67 -13.99 41.40
N LYS A 840 18.72 -13.57 42.66
CA LYS A 840 17.63 -12.82 43.33
C LYS A 840 17.84 -11.33 43.15
N LEU A 841 16.75 -10.58 43.00
CA LEU A 841 16.80 -9.12 42.83
C LEU A 841 16.54 -8.47 44.19
N ARG A 842 17.41 -7.54 44.61
CA ARG A 842 17.19 -6.67 45.78
C ARG A 842 17.21 -5.22 45.32
N ILE A 843 16.20 -4.45 45.72
CA ILE A 843 16.04 -3.03 45.36
C ILE A 843 16.20 -2.20 46.63
N PHE A 844 17.23 -1.37 46.64
CA PHE A 844 17.51 -0.38 47.67
C PHE A 844 17.11 1.00 47.13
N THR A 845 16.12 1.63 47.76
CA THR A 845 15.71 3.00 47.43
C THR A 845 16.17 3.96 48.51
N VAL A 846 16.86 5.03 48.13
CA VAL A 846 17.29 6.06 49.08
C VAL A 846 16.18 7.08 49.28
N ALA A 847 15.73 7.25 50.52
CA ALA A 847 14.71 8.22 50.92
C ALA A 847 15.33 9.29 51.84
N GLN A 848 14.78 10.50 51.81
CA GLN A 848 15.15 11.55 52.76
C GLN A 848 14.44 11.31 54.10
N ILE A 849 14.98 11.85 55.19
CA ILE A 849 14.34 11.77 56.52
C ILE A 849 12.95 12.41 56.51
N GLU A 850 12.72 13.38 55.62
CA GLU A 850 11.44 14.08 55.46
C GLU A 850 10.37 13.21 54.76
N ASP A 851 10.79 12.13 54.09
CA ASP A 851 9.90 11.25 53.31
C ASP A 851 9.29 10.14 54.17
N ASN A 852 8.07 9.73 53.82
CA ASN A 852 7.44 8.55 54.45
C ASN A 852 7.99 7.24 53.87
N SER A 853 9.08 6.75 54.47
CA SER A 853 9.78 5.52 54.07
C SER A 853 8.90 4.26 54.10
N ILE A 854 7.99 4.15 55.06
CA ILE A 854 7.07 3.00 55.21
C ILE A 854 6.09 2.94 54.04
N GLN A 855 5.48 4.08 53.70
CA GLN A 855 4.54 4.17 52.58
C GLN A 855 5.24 3.94 51.25
N MET A 856 6.43 4.51 51.06
CA MET A 856 7.26 4.31 49.87
C MET A 856 7.56 2.82 49.64
N LYS A 857 7.96 2.09 50.71
CA LYS A 857 8.20 0.65 50.67
C LYS A 857 6.95 -0.13 50.25
N LYS A 858 5.79 0.21 50.80
CA LYS A 858 4.51 -0.45 50.49
C LYS A 858 4.06 -0.21 49.06
N ASP A 859 4.18 1.02 48.58
CA ASP A 859 3.79 1.42 47.23
C ASP A 859 4.69 0.74 46.19
N LEU A 860 6.01 0.69 46.44
CA LEU A 860 6.97 0.01 45.55
C LEU A 860 6.74 -1.51 45.51
N LYS A 861 6.44 -2.15 46.64
CA LYS A 861 6.05 -3.58 46.67
C LYS A 861 4.77 -3.84 45.87
N THR A 862 3.76 -3.00 46.04
CA THR A 862 2.49 -3.11 45.30
C THR A 862 2.72 -2.94 43.80
N PHE A 863 3.58 -2.01 43.43
CA PHE A 863 3.97 -1.76 42.05
C PHE A 863 4.68 -2.96 41.41
N LEU A 864 5.68 -3.53 42.08
CA LEU A 864 6.40 -4.72 41.62
C LEU A 864 5.48 -5.94 41.51
N TYR A 865 4.53 -6.08 42.44
CA TYR A 865 3.51 -7.13 42.40
C TYR A 865 2.64 -7.02 41.13
N HIS A 866 2.19 -5.82 40.77
CA HIS A 866 1.44 -5.59 39.52
C HIS A 866 2.26 -5.90 38.26
N LEU A 867 3.57 -5.71 38.32
CA LEU A 867 4.49 -6.03 37.22
C LEU A 867 4.97 -7.49 37.21
N ARG A 868 4.66 -8.27 38.25
CA ARG A 868 5.15 -9.64 38.46
C ARG A 868 6.69 -9.73 38.50
N ILE A 869 7.33 -8.69 39.05
CA ILE A 869 8.77 -8.69 39.29
C ILE A 869 8.99 -9.14 40.73
N GLU A 870 9.60 -10.31 40.91
CA GLU A 870 9.98 -10.84 42.22
C GLU A 870 11.31 -10.21 42.65
N ALA A 871 11.22 -9.21 43.53
CA ALA A 871 12.35 -8.50 44.11
C ALA A 871 12.07 -8.09 45.56
N ASP A 872 13.10 -8.15 46.40
CA ASP A 872 13.06 -7.68 47.78
C ASP A 872 13.30 -6.17 47.81
N VAL A 873 12.41 -5.41 48.45
CA VAL A 873 12.49 -3.95 48.53
C VAL A 873 12.91 -3.51 49.92
N GLU A 874 13.94 -2.67 49.99
CA GLU A 874 14.43 -2.02 51.21
C GLU A 874 14.60 -0.52 50.98
N VAL A 875 14.13 0.29 51.93
CA VAL A 875 14.26 1.76 51.89
C VAL A 875 15.37 2.14 52.85
N VAL A 876 16.32 2.93 52.40
CA VAL A 876 17.47 3.41 53.17
C VAL A 876 17.31 4.91 53.37
N GLU A 877 17.19 5.35 54.63
CA GLU A 877 17.05 6.75 54.98
C GLU A 877 18.43 7.43 55.06
N MET A 878 18.58 8.59 54.43
CA MET A 878 19.82 9.38 54.44
C MET A 878 19.54 10.88 54.59
N ASN A 879 20.53 11.61 55.11
CA ASN A 879 20.47 13.07 55.24
C ASN A 879 20.61 13.75 53.87
N ASN A 880 19.98 14.92 53.72
CA ASN A 880 20.05 15.72 52.48
C ASN A 880 21.49 16.13 52.09
N SER A 881 22.39 16.31 53.06
CA SER A 881 23.81 16.56 52.81
C SER A 881 24.50 15.41 52.08
N ASP A 882 24.03 14.18 52.31
CA ASP A 882 24.66 12.93 51.89
C ASP A 882 24.12 12.44 50.53
N ILE A 883 23.21 13.19 49.89
CA ILE A 883 22.68 12.92 48.53
C ILE A 883 22.69 14.14 47.60
N SER A 884 23.36 15.23 48.02
CA SER A 884 23.38 16.54 47.34
C SER A 884 23.77 16.49 45.85
N ALA A 885 24.64 15.55 45.47
CA ALA A 885 25.06 15.36 44.07
C ALA A 885 23.94 14.86 43.14
N TYR A 886 22.87 14.27 43.68
CA TYR A 886 21.73 13.74 42.92
C TYR A 886 20.48 14.62 43.04
N THR A 887 20.35 15.42 44.10
CA THR A 887 19.16 16.24 44.36
C THR A 887 19.18 17.61 43.65
N TYR A 888 20.37 18.18 43.36
CA TYR A 888 20.49 19.51 42.73
C TYR A 888 19.80 19.65 41.37
N GLU A 889 19.79 18.59 40.55
CA GLU A 889 19.19 18.60 39.20
C GLU A 889 17.73 18.11 39.18
N ARG A 890 17.16 17.76 40.34
CA ARG A 890 15.91 16.99 40.44
C ARG A 890 14.69 17.75 39.95
N THR A 891 14.48 18.96 40.46
CA THR A 891 13.24 19.72 40.24
C THR A 891 13.05 20.10 38.76
N LEU A 892 14.13 20.54 38.10
CA LEU A 892 14.08 20.96 36.69
C LEU A 892 13.83 19.79 35.74
N MET A 893 14.45 18.64 35.98
CA MET A 893 14.27 17.44 35.16
C MET A 893 12.89 16.81 35.35
N MET A 894 12.34 16.85 36.57
CA MET A 894 10.99 16.37 36.87
C MET A 894 9.91 17.17 36.12
N GLU A 895 10.04 18.50 36.06
CA GLU A 895 9.08 19.34 35.36
C GLU A 895 9.10 19.10 33.83
N GLN A 896 10.29 19.02 33.23
CA GLN A 896 10.46 18.66 31.82
C GLN A 896 9.86 17.29 31.49
N ARG A 897 10.08 16.30 32.38
CA ARG A 897 9.52 14.96 32.26
C ARG A 897 7.99 14.97 32.32
N ASN A 898 7.41 15.76 33.22
CA ASN A 898 5.95 15.87 33.35
C ASN A 898 5.31 16.53 32.11
N GLN A 899 5.94 17.55 31.54
CA GLN A 899 5.49 18.14 30.26
C GLN A 899 5.54 17.10 29.13
N MET A 900 6.61 16.31 29.05
CA MET A 900 6.73 15.22 28.09
C MET A 900 5.63 14.16 28.27
N LEU A 901 5.36 13.72 29.50
CA LEU A 901 4.32 12.72 29.78
C LEU A 901 2.91 13.20 29.38
N ARG A 902 2.62 14.51 29.53
CA ARG A 902 1.36 15.12 29.06
C ARG A 902 1.25 15.06 27.53
N ALA A 903 2.34 15.35 26.81
CA ALA A 903 2.37 15.26 25.35
C ALA A 903 2.14 13.82 24.82
N LEU A 904 2.40 12.80 25.64
CA LEU A 904 2.24 11.38 25.27
C LEU A 904 0.81 10.84 25.41
N GLY A 905 -0.12 11.59 26.00
CA GLY A 905 -1.53 11.18 26.12
C GLY A 905 -1.72 9.82 26.80
N LEU A 906 -1.07 9.61 27.94
CA LEU A 906 -1.15 8.36 28.70
C LEU A 906 -2.47 8.25 29.47
N ASN A 907 -3.12 7.09 29.41
CA ASN A 907 -4.30 6.80 30.21
C ASN A 907 -3.93 6.66 31.70
N LYS A 908 -4.87 6.92 32.62
CA LYS A 908 -4.64 6.85 34.09
C LYS A 908 -4.04 5.51 34.56
N LYS A 909 -4.44 4.40 33.93
CA LYS A 909 -3.90 3.03 34.18
C LYS A 909 -2.50 2.80 33.61
N GLU A 910 -2.09 3.55 32.58
CA GLU A 910 -0.74 3.52 32.03
C GLU A 910 0.21 4.39 32.85
N ASN A 911 -0.26 5.57 33.28
CA ASN A 911 0.49 6.45 34.18
C ASN A 911 0.85 5.76 35.51
N SER A 912 -0.07 4.98 36.10
CA SER A 912 0.21 4.23 37.32
C SER A 912 1.19 3.06 37.14
N LYS A 913 1.59 2.75 35.89
CA LYS A 913 2.65 1.77 35.60
C LYS A 913 4.02 2.42 35.41
N VAL A 914 4.12 3.75 35.42
CA VAL A 914 5.38 4.47 35.36
C VAL A 914 5.90 4.69 36.78
N VAL A 915 6.97 3.99 37.13
CA VAL A 915 7.59 3.97 38.46
C VAL A 915 7.86 5.36 39.01
N GLN A 916 8.52 6.19 38.18
CA GLN A 916 9.03 7.49 38.62
C GLN A 916 7.89 8.42 39.01
N THR A 917 6.76 8.36 38.28
CA THR A 917 5.57 9.17 38.55
C THR A 917 4.94 8.88 39.91
N ILE A 918 5.06 7.65 40.42
CA ILE A 918 4.51 7.28 41.76
C ILE A 918 5.34 7.92 42.87
N MET A 919 6.66 7.96 42.71
CA MET A 919 7.55 8.60 43.70
C MET A 919 7.44 10.11 43.66
N ASP A 920 7.40 10.68 42.45
CA ASP A 920 7.37 12.13 42.24
C ASP A 920 6.07 12.79 42.77
N PHE A 921 4.94 12.08 42.85
CA PHE A 921 3.62 12.66 43.18
C PHE A 921 3.41 13.00 44.67
N LYS A 922 4.32 12.62 45.58
CA LYS A 922 4.07 12.69 47.03
C LYS A 922 5.13 13.45 47.85
N GLU A 923 6.10 14.07 47.19
CA GLU A 923 7.09 14.95 47.84
C GLU A 923 6.71 16.44 47.81
N THR A 924 5.60 16.83 47.18
CA THR A 924 5.06 18.19 47.36
C THR A 924 4.39 18.28 48.73
N PRO A 925 4.79 19.23 49.61
CA PRO A 925 4.13 19.40 50.90
C PRO A 925 2.64 19.62 50.69
N SER A 926 1.82 18.96 51.49
CA SER A 926 0.35 19.01 51.45
C SER A 926 -0.27 20.40 51.73
N ASP A 927 0.55 21.43 51.90
CA ASP A 927 0.13 22.80 52.20
C ASP A 927 0.59 23.79 51.12
N ASN A 928 0.11 23.59 49.90
CA ASN A 928 -0.18 24.74 49.04
C ASN A 928 -1.46 24.44 48.29
N LYS A 929 -2.51 25.20 48.64
CA LYS A 929 -3.79 25.25 47.95
C LYS A 929 -3.56 25.09 46.45
N LEU A 930 -4.26 24.12 45.86
CA LEU A 930 -4.40 23.97 44.41
C LEU A 930 -4.32 25.34 43.75
N SER A 931 -3.30 25.55 42.93
CA SER A 931 -3.27 26.65 41.99
C SER A 931 -4.62 26.68 41.29
N LEU A 932 -5.34 27.78 41.49
CA LEU A 932 -6.71 28.07 41.02
C LEU A 932 -6.89 27.80 39.51
N VAL A 933 -5.79 27.62 38.78
CA VAL A 933 -5.72 27.27 37.35
C VAL A 933 -6.15 25.82 37.08
N GLN A 934 -5.94 24.88 38.01
CA GLN A 934 -6.29 23.47 37.78
C GLN A 934 -7.81 23.22 37.79
N THR A 935 -8.55 23.95 38.63
CA THR A 935 -10.01 23.77 38.77
C THR A 935 -10.83 24.47 37.67
N ILE A 936 -10.27 25.52 37.05
CA ILE A 936 -10.95 26.27 35.98
C ILE A 936 -10.80 25.57 34.63
N VAL A 937 -9.74 24.78 34.42
CA VAL A 937 -9.51 24.04 33.16
C VAL A 937 -10.27 22.71 33.13
N ASP A 938 -10.50 22.06 34.28
CA ASP A 938 -11.23 20.79 34.35
C ASP A 938 -12.75 20.93 34.10
N HIS A 939 -13.30 22.15 34.11
CA HIS A 939 -14.73 22.41 33.86
C HIS A 939 -15.11 22.73 32.41
N HIS A 940 -14.16 22.72 31.46
CA HIS A 940 -14.42 23.09 30.06
C HIS A 940 -14.05 22.01 29.01
N TYR A 941 -14.15 20.73 29.37
CA TYR A 941 -14.08 19.64 28.39
C TYR A 941 -15.45 19.03 28.10
N ASP A 942 -16.31 19.84 27.49
CA ASP A 942 -17.30 19.37 26.53
C ASP A 942 -17.38 20.39 25.38
N ALA A 943 -17.33 19.87 24.15
CA ALA A 943 -17.47 20.55 22.84
C ALA A 943 -16.21 21.09 22.11
N THR A 944 -15.88 20.36 21.02
CA THR A 944 -15.51 20.82 19.66
C THR A 944 -14.41 21.89 19.40
N LYS A 945 -13.44 21.47 18.56
CA LYS A 945 -12.65 22.22 17.55
C LYS A 945 -12.19 23.66 17.89
N THR A 946 -10.87 23.85 18.08
CA THR A 946 -9.94 24.55 17.17
C THR A 946 -8.59 24.76 17.86
N ALA A 947 -7.49 24.50 17.16
CA ALA A 947 -6.15 24.80 17.65
C ALA A 947 -5.88 26.31 17.51
N SER A 948 -5.94 27.05 18.62
CA SER A 948 -5.45 28.41 18.70
C SER A 948 -3.94 28.39 18.99
N LYS A 949 -3.17 28.99 18.09
CA LYS A 949 -1.76 29.34 18.28
C LYS A 949 -1.67 30.34 19.45
N VAL A 950 -1.04 29.95 20.56
CA VAL A 950 -0.55 30.91 21.55
C VAL A 950 0.94 31.06 21.30
N ARG A 951 1.33 32.23 20.74
CA ARG A 951 2.70 32.73 20.76
C ARG A 951 2.99 33.18 22.18
N PHE A 952 4.08 32.69 22.78
CA PHE A 952 4.72 33.36 23.90
C PHE A 952 5.95 34.08 23.37
N ALA A 953 6.04 35.36 23.72
CA ALA A 953 7.12 36.27 23.35
C ALA A 953 8.40 35.90 24.11
N ASP A 954 9.52 35.89 23.40
CA ASP A 954 10.85 35.95 23.99
C ASP A 954 11.00 37.26 24.76
N PRO A 955 11.56 37.27 25.99
CA PRO A 955 12.05 38.52 26.56
C PRO A 955 13.34 38.88 25.82
N THR A 956 13.24 39.94 25.03
CA THR A 956 14.33 40.68 24.41
C THR A 956 15.31 41.17 25.47
N ILE A 957 16.58 40.89 25.22
CA ILE A 957 17.74 41.52 25.85
C ILE A 957 17.86 42.90 25.21
N GLU A 958 17.61 43.96 25.98
CA GLU A 958 18.08 45.31 25.68
C GLU A 958 18.84 45.85 26.89
N ASP A 959 20.16 45.85 26.71
CA ASP A 959 21.16 46.82 27.12
C ASP A 959 20.80 47.87 28.18
N ILE A 960 21.48 47.79 29.33
CA ILE A 960 22.08 48.98 29.94
C ILE A 960 23.51 48.63 30.36
N HIS A 961 24.47 49.05 29.54
CA HIS A 961 25.82 49.38 29.98
C HIS A 961 25.74 50.48 31.04
N HIS A 962 26.44 50.34 32.17
CA HIS A 962 27.22 51.46 32.70
C HIS A 962 28.34 50.96 33.62
N ASP A 963 29.51 51.55 33.39
CA ASP A 963 30.79 51.26 34.00
C ASP A 963 30.88 51.65 35.48
N SER A 964 31.68 50.87 36.22
CA SER A 964 32.51 51.17 37.40
C SER A 964 32.14 52.33 38.35
N GLN A 965 31.85 52.02 39.64
CA GLN A 965 32.83 51.99 40.75
C GLN A 965 32.19 51.63 42.11
N ASN A 966 32.97 50.91 42.92
CA ASN A 966 32.76 50.61 44.34
C ASN A 966 32.93 51.86 45.21
N ASP A 967 32.12 51.99 46.27
CA ASP A 967 32.54 52.01 47.68
C ASP A 967 31.29 52.32 48.55
N GLU A 968 30.89 51.48 49.53
CA GLU A 968 31.43 51.48 50.91
C GLU A 968 31.61 52.91 51.45
N LYS A 969 30.84 53.44 52.41
CA LYS A 969 30.71 52.94 53.79
C LYS A 969 29.97 53.98 54.65
N ARG A 970 29.37 53.44 55.71
CA ARG A 970 29.26 53.99 57.08
C ARG A 970 28.35 55.19 57.33
N ASN A 971 27.46 54.96 58.30
CA ASN A 971 27.19 55.85 59.44
C ASN A 971 27.95 57.17 59.38
N SER A 972 27.20 58.27 59.46
CA SER A 972 27.52 59.40 60.33
C SER A 972 28.86 59.25 61.07
N ILE A 973 29.91 59.87 60.52
CA ILE A 973 30.51 61.11 61.02
C ILE A 973 31.13 61.87 59.81
N ASP A 974 30.49 63.00 59.47
CA ASP A 974 30.92 64.29 58.89
C ASP A 974 32.20 64.47 58.01
N LEU A 975 32.05 65.11 56.83
CA LEU A 975 32.53 66.48 56.45
C LEU A 975 32.62 66.74 54.92
N ASP A 976 32.51 68.02 54.56
CA ASP A 976 32.34 68.72 53.25
C ASP A 976 33.33 68.49 52.08
N GLY A 977 32.85 68.79 50.85
CA GLY A 977 33.56 69.69 49.89
C GLY A 977 34.28 69.09 48.66
N PRO A 978 34.47 69.83 47.55
CA PRO A 978 34.15 69.32 46.20
C PRO A 978 35.30 69.29 45.16
N GLU A 979 34.98 68.66 44.01
CA GLU A 979 35.20 69.14 42.62
C GLU A 979 36.54 68.96 41.84
N ASN A 980 36.32 68.59 40.55
CA ASN A 980 37.10 68.86 39.32
C ASN A 980 38.39 68.07 39.06
N ALA A 981 38.86 67.84 37.83
CA ALA A 981 38.35 67.75 36.45
C ALA A 981 39.62 67.52 35.58
N ASP A 982 39.42 67.03 34.36
CA ASP A 982 40.24 67.33 33.18
C ASP A 982 41.60 66.64 32.92
N THR A 983 41.52 65.60 32.06
CA THR A 983 41.98 65.58 30.64
C THR A 983 43.48 65.90 30.33
N PRO A 984 43.94 65.79 29.05
CA PRO A 984 44.46 64.56 28.46
C PRO A 984 45.84 64.78 27.76
N GLU A 985 46.32 63.78 27.01
CA GLU A 985 46.89 63.90 25.64
C GLU A 985 48.04 62.92 25.31
N THR A 986 47.75 62.08 24.30
CA THR A 986 48.48 61.85 23.04
C THR A 986 49.98 61.44 23.05
N THR A 987 50.31 60.28 22.48
CA THR A 987 51.00 60.11 21.16
C THR A 987 51.54 58.68 20.93
N SER A 988 51.84 58.40 19.67
CA SER A 988 51.86 57.14 18.93
C SER A 988 53.22 56.42 18.78
N ASN A 989 53.13 55.11 18.52
CA ASN A 989 53.98 54.23 17.68
C ASN A 989 55.40 53.84 18.14
N LYS A 990 55.65 52.52 18.27
CA LYS A 990 56.45 51.72 17.32
C LYS A 990 56.53 50.23 17.70
N ASP A 991 56.65 49.42 16.65
CA ASP A 991 56.71 47.96 16.61
C ASP A 991 57.97 47.30 17.19
N GLU A 992 57.81 45.97 17.34
CA GLU A 992 58.78 44.88 17.16
C GLU A 992 59.52 44.24 18.36
N SER A 993 59.41 42.90 18.34
CA SER A 993 60.34 41.86 18.83
C SER A 993 60.09 41.18 20.20
N THR A 994 59.52 39.95 20.07
CA THR A 994 60.04 38.64 20.53
C THR A 994 60.33 38.35 22.02
N GLU A 995 59.55 37.38 22.53
CA GLU A 995 59.89 36.24 23.40
C GLU A 995 60.61 36.49 24.74
N LYS A 996 59.91 36.20 25.86
CA LYS A 996 60.00 34.97 26.71
C LYS A 996 61.40 34.75 27.29
N ALA A 997 61.59 34.28 28.50
CA ALA A 997 60.80 34.00 29.70
C ALA A 997 61.84 33.43 30.67
N ASP A 998 61.72 33.66 31.97
CA ASP A 998 61.92 32.57 32.94
C ASP A 998 61.35 32.97 34.30
N GLY A 999 60.65 32.04 34.92
CA GLY A 999 59.96 32.27 36.19
C GLY A 999 59.00 31.16 36.54
N ASP A 1000 59.56 30.02 36.91
CA ASP A 1000 58.90 28.89 37.58
C ASP A 1000 58.18 29.36 38.86
N PHE A 1001 56.88 29.06 39.00
CA PHE A 1001 56.15 29.26 40.26
C PHE A 1001 55.17 28.10 40.49
N LYS A 1002 55.55 27.20 41.40
CA LYS A 1002 54.63 26.33 42.13
C LYS A 1002 53.67 27.19 42.96
N SER A 1003 52.37 27.05 42.79
CA SER A 1003 51.37 27.53 43.73
C SER A 1003 50.58 26.35 44.32
N SER A 1004 50.59 26.27 45.64
CA SER A 1004 49.79 25.36 46.45
C SER A 1004 48.33 25.82 46.42
N VAL A 1005 47.47 25.02 45.79
CA VAL A 1005 46.02 25.26 45.73
C VAL A 1005 45.36 24.74 47.01
N LYS A 1006 44.68 25.62 47.77
CA LYS A 1006 43.76 25.19 48.83
C LYS A 1006 42.54 24.50 48.19
N PRO A 1007 42.05 23.36 48.71
CA PRO A 1007 40.88 22.69 48.15
C PRO A 1007 39.60 23.51 48.36
N ASP A 1008 38.85 23.69 47.27
CA ASP A 1008 37.50 24.27 47.24
C ASP A 1008 36.58 23.58 48.27
N GLU A 1009 35.96 24.34 49.19
CA GLU A 1009 35.09 23.82 50.26
C GLU A 1009 33.91 22.98 49.71
N PHE A 1010 33.42 23.33 48.52
CA PHE A 1010 32.37 22.61 47.80
C PHE A 1010 32.80 21.21 47.35
N ASN A 1011 34.07 21.02 46.96
CA ASN A 1011 34.59 19.71 46.55
C ASN A 1011 34.75 18.76 47.74
N VAL A 1012 35.19 19.29 48.89
CA VAL A 1012 35.34 18.51 50.13
C VAL A 1012 34.00 17.93 50.57
N ARG A 1013 32.92 18.73 50.50
CA ARG A 1013 31.56 18.26 50.83
C ARG A 1013 31.10 17.12 49.91
N ARG A 1014 31.30 17.24 48.59
CA ARG A 1014 30.92 16.17 47.64
C ARG A 1014 31.70 14.88 47.85
N MET A 1015 32.99 14.98 48.20
CA MET A 1015 33.80 13.80 48.54
C MET A 1015 33.29 13.11 49.79
N HIS A 1016 33.00 13.87 50.85
CA HIS A 1016 32.45 13.34 52.10
C HIS A 1016 31.09 12.65 51.88
N THR A 1017 30.26 13.21 50.98
CA THR A 1017 29.02 12.59 50.52
C THR A 1017 29.26 11.23 49.84
N ALA A 1018 30.23 11.13 48.93
CA ALA A 1018 30.54 9.87 48.24
C ALA A 1018 31.01 8.77 49.20
N ILE A 1019 31.83 9.13 50.19
CA ILE A 1019 32.37 8.19 51.19
C ILE A 1019 31.23 7.57 51.99
N LYS A 1020 30.37 8.40 52.60
CA LYS A 1020 29.22 7.92 53.39
C LYS A 1020 28.27 7.05 52.58
N LEU A 1021 27.97 7.48 51.35
CA LEU A 1021 27.09 6.71 50.47
C LEU A 1021 27.73 5.35 50.13
N ASN A 1022 29.04 5.31 49.87
CA ASN A 1022 29.76 4.08 49.59
C ASN A 1022 29.81 3.15 50.81
N GLU A 1023 30.05 3.66 52.02
CA GLU A 1023 30.05 2.87 53.26
C GLU A 1023 28.76 2.05 53.41
N VAL A 1024 27.61 2.69 53.18
CA VAL A 1024 26.30 2.03 53.26
C VAL A 1024 26.06 1.05 52.10
N ILE A 1025 26.54 1.36 50.90
CA ILE A 1025 26.43 0.46 49.75
C ILE A 1025 27.25 -0.81 49.99
N VAL A 1026 28.49 -0.66 50.44
CA VAL A 1026 29.41 -1.76 50.72
C VAL A 1026 28.88 -2.62 51.86
N GLU A 1027 28.42 -2.02 52.96
CA GLU A 1027 27.84 -2.75 54.11
C GLU A 1027 26.74 -3.74 53.69
N LYS A 1028 25.89 -3.36 52.71
CA LYS A 1028 24.76 -4.21 52.26
C LYS A 1028 25.02 -5.05 51.02
N SER A 1029 25.99 -4.65 50.19
CA SER A 1029 26.15 -5.15 48.81
C SER A 1029 27.55 -5.71 48.51
N GLN A 1030 28.43 -5.86 49.51
CA GLN A 1030 29.79 -6.39 49.31
C GLN A 1030 29.80 -7.77 48.63
N ASP A 1031 28.90 -8.68 49.04
CA ASP A 1031 28.80 -10.04 48.49
C ASP A 1031 27.90 -10.14 47.24
N ALA A 1032 27.43 -9.01 46.71
CA ALA A 1032 26.53 -8.99 45.56
C ALA A 1032 27.26 -9.43 44.28
N GLN A 1033 26.56 -10.18 43.42
CA GLN A 1033 27.12 -10.61 42.14
C GLN A 1033 27.16 -9.50 41.10
N LEU A 1034 26.29 -8.50 41.24
CA LEU A 1034 26.27 -7.28 40.42
C LEU A 1034 25.56 -6.18 41.21
N VAL A 1035 26.19 -5.01 41.30
CA VAL A 1035 25.59 -3.79 41.83
C VAL A 1035 25.24 -2.86 40.68
N ILE A 1036 23.97 -2.48 40.56
CA ILE A 1036 23.48 -1.52 39.56
C ILE A 1036 23.12 -0.23 40.29
N MET A 1037 23.67 0.90 39.84
CA MET A 1037 23.42 2.19 40.48
C MET A 1037 23.39 3.35 39.47
N ASN A 1038 22.85 4.48 39.91
CA ASN A 1038 22.76 5.68 39.08
C ASN A 1038 24.13 6.36 38.91
N LEU A 1039 24.43 6.80 37.68
CA LEU A 1039 25.59 7.62 37.37
C LEU A 1039 25.21 9.11 37.46
N PRO A 1040 25.83 9.90 38.35
CA PRO A 1040 25.53 11.32 38.50
C PRO A 1040 25.97 12.17 37.31
N GLY A 1041 25.38 13.37 37.19
CA GLY A 1041 25.78 14.48 36.31
C GLY A 1041 27.28 14.77 36.25
N PRO A 1042 27.96 14.79 35.08
CA PRO A 1042 29.24 15.47 34.99
C PRO A 1042 29.02 16.98 35.25
N PRO A 1043 30.00 17.69 35.82
CA PRO A 1043 29.86 19.12 36.09
C PRO A 1043 29.67 19.93 34.79
N ARG A 1044 28.84 20.99 34.87
CA ARG A 1044 28.54 21.90 33.75
C ARG A 1044 29.78 22.69 33.31
N GLU A 1045 30.60 23.13 34.26
CA GLU A 1045 31.85 23.84 33.96
C GLU A 1045 32.96 22.88 33.51
N VAL A 1046 33.58 23.19 32.38
CA VAL A 1046 34.69 22.44 31.76
C VAL A 1046 36.03 22.95 32.32
N ARG A 1047 36.23 22.80 33.63
CA ARG A 1047 37.54 23.04 34.27
C ARG A 1047 38.20 21.71 34.59
N ALA A 1048 39.48 21.54 34.23
CA ALA A 1048 40.20 20.28 34.39
C ALA A 1048 40.18 19.76 35.84
N GLU A 1049 40.29 20.67 36.82
CA GLU A 1049 40.21 20.34 38.25
C GLU A 1049 38.85 19.74 38.64
N ARG A 1050 37.75 20.35 38.20
CA ARG A 1050 36.39 19.87 38.52
C ARG A 1050 36.05 18.55 37.84
N GLU A 1051 36.58 18.31 36.65
CA GLU A 1051 36.39 17.03 35.96
C GLU A 1051 37.21 15.90 36.61
N SER A 1052 38.41 16.20 37.07
CA SER A 1052 39.20 15.28 37.89
C SER A 1052 38.48 14.93 39.19
N ASN A 1053 37.89 15.92 39.86
CA ASN A 1053 37.10 15.70 41.08
C ASN A 1053 35.86 14.82 40.83
N TYR A 1054 35.23 14.93 39.66
CA TYR A 1054 34.13 14.05 39.28
C TYR A 1054 34.61 12.60 39.08
N MET A 1055 35.78 12.38 38.49
CA MET A 1055 36.36 11.03 38.38
C MET A 1055 36.73 10.44 39.74
N GLU A 1056 37.35 11.23 40.62
CA GLU A 1056 37.62 10.81 42.01
C GLU A 1056 36.31 10.48 42.75
N PHE A 1057 35.26 11.28 42.57
CA PHE A 1057 33.96 11.04 43.20
C PHE A 1057 33.38 9.68 42.79
N LEU A 1058 33.44 9.34 41.50
CA LEU A 1058 32.96 8.05 41.00
C LEU A 1058 33.81 6.88 41.47
N GLU A 1059 35.13 7.06 41.58
CA GLU A 1059 36.04 6.02 42.08
C GLU A 1059 35.73 5.72 43.55
N VAL A 1060 35.67 6.75 44.40
CA VAL A 1060 35.33 6.64 45.83
C VAL A 1060 33.94 6.04 46.04
N LEU A 1061 32.95 6.43 45.23
CA LEU A 1061 31.58 5.91 45.33
C LEU A 1061 31.48 4.40 45.02
N THR A 1062 32.43 3.85 44.28
CA THR A 1062 32.41 2.45 43.82
C THR A 1062 33.61 1.66 44.33
N GLU A 1063 34.27 2.16 45.37
CA GLU A 1063 35.42 1.54 46.00
C GLU A 1063 34.97 0.33 46.83
N GLY A 1064 35.68 -0.80 46.73
CA GLY A 1064 35.34 -2.04 47.46
C GLY A 1064 34.28 -2.92 46.80
N LEU A 1065 33.75 -2.55 45.63
CA LEU A 1065 32.77 -3.34 44.87
C LEU A 1065 33.41 -3.99 43.62
N GLU A 1066 33.24 -5.30 43.46
CA GLU A 1066 33.91 -6.06 42.39
C GLU A 1066 33.29 -5.83 40.99
N LYS A 1067 31.94 -5.84 40.90
CA LYS A 1067 31.18 -5.72 39.66
C LYS A 1067 30.09 -4.66 39.80
N VAL A 1068 30.31 -3.51 39.17
CA VAL A 1068 29.38 -2.37 39.20
C VAL A 1068 28.92 -2.02 37.79
N LEU A 1069 27.64 -1.78 37.63
CA LEU A 1069 27.05 -1.21 36.43
C LEU A 1069 26.44 0.16 36.76
N MET A 1070 27.14 1.21 36.34
CA MET A 1070 26.62 2.57 36.48
C MET A 1070 25.71 2.89 35.30
N VAL A 1071 24.51 3.39 35.58
CA VAL A 1071 23.45 3.61 34.60
C VAL A 1071 22.97 5.06 34.65
N ARG A 1072 22.72 5.65 33.48
CA ARG A 1072 22.09 6.96 33.36
C ARG A 1072 21.05 6.95 32.26
N GLY A 1073 19.88 7.52 32.51
CA GLY A 1073 18.85 7.76 31.50
C GLY A 1073 19.17 8.98 30.62
N GLY A 1074 18.64 8.98 29.39
CA GLY A 1074 18.63 10.12 28.48
C GLY A 1074 17.51 11.13 28.78
N GLY A 1075 16.60 10.82 29.70
CA GLY A 1075 15.49 11.67 30.16
C GLY A 1075 14.16 11.44 29.41
N ARG A 1076 14.14 10.52 28.45
CA ARG A 1076 12.99 10.24 27.56
C ARG A 1076 12.40 8.83 27.75
N GLU A 1077 12.94 8.07 28.71
CA GLU A 1077 12.60 6.67 28.94
C GLU A 1077 11.28 6.54 29.72
N VAL A 1078 10.24 6.06 29.02
CA VAL A 1078 8.97 5.65 29.63
C VAL A 1078 8.79 4.14 29.44
N ILE A 1079 8.55 3.44 30.54
CA ILE A 1079 8.41 1.99 30.57
C ILE A 1079 7.08 1.67 31.26
N THR A 1080 6.11 1.20 30.49
CA THR A 1080 4.79 0.80 31.00
C THR A 1080 4.59 -0.71 31.03
N ILE A 1081 5.38 -1.47 30.26
CA ILE A 1081 5.37 -2.94 30.20
C ILE A 1081 6.78 -3.50 30.38
N TYR A 1082 6.92 -4.34 31.41
CA TYR A 1082 8.11 -5.12 31.72
C TYR A 1082 7.87 -6.55 31.22
N SER A 1083 8.49 -6.89 30.07
CA SER A 1083 8.34 -8.21 29.42
C SER A 1083 9.66 -8.67 28.81
#